data_AF-A0A2N3WYF1-F1
#
_entry.id   AF-A0A2N3WYF1-F1
#
_cell.length_a   1.000
_cell.length_b   1.000
_cell.length_c   1.000
_cell.angle_alpha   90.00
_cell.angle_beta   90.00
_cell.angle_gamma   90.00
#
_symmetry.space_group_name_H-M   'P 1'
#
loop_
_entity.id
_entity.type
_entity.pdbx_description
1 polymer ?
#
loop_
_entity_poly.entity_id
_entity_poly.type
_entity_poly.pdbx_seq_one_letter_code
_entity_poly.pdbx_strand_id
1 'polypeptide(L)'
;MTAGTPIRIGMRFDSDWHVGVGFGRRGSVDRAIATDAQGLPFVPAKTAVGILRDAAEIAAAALETEGSSRWSAWVDVVFGSQPARATGRPVRPRPAALHSAPLRLAAKTRAFIAAPRDGVITAADLVAATRVVRAGVRIDPDSRTAEHETFRQIERARAGMEVTADWVLIHPADAETWPAQLLLVAASRIVRSLGGDRRRGAGAVRITLDGLAELTTLRDRYDNTELPAPWPHTTITAPAPAATVATTGPLRHRADLVLTVRRPVVVDAGTRGNIVRTNTFVPGSLLLPLLRPALGVALAELIRSGSVVVTDATLDIGGTRGMPWPLTLARSKDSAPDTDRFVNRLHEHTANPRLQPERHRYLHPCGQRSSAVAISESMHAVIDDTKQRPTTETGGLFVYHGIAPGTVLRAELYLPESVELDPAVLAGEHRIGRSAKDDYGLVELDVTEPGRAPEPENIAAGAEFTVWITAQTLIRDARGGFDTTPAGLVAELSTALGARIAVADPTGRETVALGVVRREGWQRGWGLPRPSLVGIAAGSALLCSAETAIDRARIAVVQAAGIGQRTAEGSGRILIDAPALATAQPRIEHAESPPVGDLTDIEPEPDPTLLRAAWRTVITAAALTVAAKRCRAFLAADLTRAQLGDLHTVLDGLPADPDRSGSATWLASVRRGESAAVWGEQSLTRLEGLLTARPDDPGHPVWELLFGDAPADRPDAELTGYAVQVALGEMLRIATRPEVRA
;
A
#
# COMPACT_ATOMS: atom_id res chain seq x y z
N MET A 1 -29.02 7.77 -12.66
CA MET A 1 -27.95 6.76 -12.82
C MET A 1 -26.61 7.49 -13.01
N THR A 2 -25.51 6.91 -12.58
CA THR A 2 -24.14 7.45 -12.76
C THR A 2 -23.42 6.65 -13.84
N ALA A 3 -22.65 7.32 -14.67
CA ALA A 3 -21.73 6.74 -15.65
C ALA A 3 -20.28 7.09 -15.29
N GLY A 4 -19.32 6.38 -15.89
CA GLY A 4 -17.90 6.61 -15.73
C GLY A 4 -17.21 6.72 -17.07
N THR A 5 -16.44 7.78 -17.29
CA THR A 5 -15.53 7.90 -18.42
C THR A 5 -14.14 7.40 -17.98
N PRO A 6 -13.63 6.28 -18.52
CA PRO A 6 -12.29 5.78 -18.19
C PRO A 6 -11.22 6.70 -18.80
N ILE A 7 -10.14 6.91 -18.06
CA ILE A 7 -9.02 7.78 -18.44
C ILE A 7 -7.72 7.04 -18.17
N ARG A 8 -6.90 6.80 -19.19
CA ARG A 8 -5.54 6.31 -19.02
C ARG A 8 -4.61 7.51 -18.88
N ILE A 9 -3.98 7.68 -17.72
CA ILE A 9 -2.97 8.72 -17.52
C ILE A 9 -1.56 8.13 -17.66
N GLY A 10 -0.72 8.80 -18.44
CA GLY A 10 0.71 8.52 -18.54
C GLY A 10 1.54 9.73 -18.15
N MET A 11 2.66 9.51 -17.44
CA MET A 11 3.65 10.53 -17.14
C MET A 11 5.04 10.02 -17.52
N ARG A 12 5.64 10.67 -18.52
CA ARG A 12 7.02 10.42 -18.93
C ARG A 12 7.93 11.50 -18.37
N PHE A 13 8.93 11.10 -17.61
CA PHE A 13 9.89 12.03 -17.02
C PHE A 13 11.11 12.18 -17.92
N ASP A 14 11.38 13.40 -18.38
CA ASP A 14 12.51 13.73 -19.23
C ASP A 14 13.78 14.07 -18.40
N SER A 15 13.64 14.25 -17.08
CA SER A 15 14.76 14.40 -16.16
C SER A 15 14.58 13.57 -14.89
N ASP A 16 15.66 13.37 -14.13
CA ASP A 16 15.59 12.68 -12.84
C ASP A 16 14.61 13.40 -11.92
N TRP A 17 13.75 12.65 -11.24
CA TRP A 17 12.61 13.20 -10.52
C TRP A 17 12.57 12.76 -9.05
N HIS A 18 12.00 13.60 -8.19
CA HIS A 18 11.94 13.36 -6.75
C HIS A 18 10.52 13.57 -6.23
N VAL A 19 9.71 12.52 -6.20
CA VAL A 19 8.50 12.52 -5.37
C VAL A 19 8.87 11.92 -4.02
N GLY A 20 9.12 12.79 -3.05
CA GLY A 20 9.69 12.40 -1.76
C GLY A 20 8.66 11.86 -0.77
N VAL A 21 9.12 10.97 0.12
CA VAL A 21 8.33 10.46 1.26
C VAL A 21 8.47 11.31 2.52
N GLY A 22 9.27 12.39 2.47
CA GLY A 22 9.46 13.31 3.60
C GLY A 22 10.54 12.90 4.60
N PHE A 23 11.22 11.77 4.38
CA PHE A 23 12.35 11.30 5.19
C PHE A 23 13.47 10.71 4.33
N GLY A 24 14.64 10.50 4.92
CA GLY A 24 15.81 9.85 4.33
C GLY A 24 16.09 8.48 4.93
N ARG A 25 17.07 7.74 4.38
CA ARG A 25 17.58 6.49 4.96
C ARG A 25 18.88 6.80 5.67
N ARG A 26 18.89 6.64 7.00
CA ARG A 26 20.05 6.95 7.85
C ARG A 26 21.31 6.26 7.32
N GLY A 27 22.38 7.03 7.11
CA GLY A 27 23.66 6.53 6.59
C GLY A 27 23.68 6.29 5.08
N SER A 28 22.63 6.65 4.33
CA SER A 28 22.54 6.44 2.88
C SER A 28 22.06 7.67 2.11
N VAL A 29 20.88 8.20 2.41
CA VAL A 29 20.33 9.39 1.72
C VAL A 29 19.58 10.26 2.71
N ASP A 30 19.69 11.57 2.58
CA ASP A 30 18.95 12.54 3.40
C ASP A 30 17.48 12.64 2.97
N ARG A 31 17.19 12.37 1.69
CA ARG A 31 15.83 12.39 1.12
C ARG A 31 15.60 11.19 0.22
N ALA A 32 14.62 10.36 0.56
CA ALA A 32 14.20 9.21 -0.22
C ALA A 32 12.99 9.54 -1.11
N ILE A 33 12.84 8.81 -2.21
CA ILE A 33 11.63 8.86 -3.06
C ILE A 33 10.55 7.88 -2.58
N ALA A 34 9.33 8.08 -3.06
CA ALA A 34 8.23 7.14 -2.91
C ALA A 34 8.46 5.89 -3.76
N THR A 35 8.41 4.73 -3.12
CA THR A 35 8.53 3.42 -3.76
C THR A 35 7.40 2.51 -3.35
N ASP A 36 6.98 1.62 -4.24
CA ASP A 36 5.99 0.61 -3.92
C ASP A 36 6.58 -0.58 -3.13
N ALA A 37 5.76 -1.62 -2.92
CA ALA A 37 6.15 -2.80 -2.16
C ALA A 37 7.33 -3.56 -2.77
N GLN A 38 7.55 -3.44 -4.09
CA GLN A 38 8.68 -4.01 -4.81
C GLN A 38 9.90 -3.06 -4.83
N GLY A 39 9.82 -1.90 -4.18
CA GLY A 39 10.85 -0.88 -4.22
C GLY A 39 10.87 -0.09 -5.54
N LEU A 40 9.84 -0.16 -6.38
CA LEU A 40 9.83 0.58 -7.64
C LEU A 40 9.29 2.00 -7.43
N PRO A 41 9.90 3.02 -8.06
CA PRO A 41 9.43 4.40 -7.96
C PRO A 41 8.02 4.53 -8.53
N PHE A 42 7.18 5.33 -7.86
CA PHE A 42 5.82 5.61 -8.33
C PHE A 42 5.42 7.05 -7.97
N VAL A 43 4.39 7.57 -8.64
CA VAL A 43 3.79 8.87 -8.30
C VAL A 43 2.47 8.63 -7.56
N PRO A 44 2.35 9.04 -6.28
CA PRO A 44 1.09 8.93 -5.55
C PRO A 44 -0.03 9.69 -6.26
N ALA A 45 -1.25 9.14 -6.21
CA ALA A 45 -2.42 9.72 -6.84
C ALA A 45 -2.65 11.14 -6.32
N LYS A 46 -2.48 11.36 -5.02
CA LYS A 46 -2.62 12.71 -4.43
C LYS A 46 -1.63 13.72 -5.00
N THR A 47 -0.39 13.31 -5.29
CA THR A 47 0.61 14.19 -5.89
C THR A 47 0.21 14.57 -7.32
N ALA A 48 -0.21 13.58 -8.13
CA ALA A 48 -0.66 13.80 -9.49
C ALA A 48 -1.96 14.63 -9.56
N VAL A 49 -2.94 14.32 -8.72
CA VAL A 49 -4.20 15.06 -8.63
C VAL A 49 -3.97 16.47 -8.12
N GLY A 50 -3.09 16.66 -7.14
CA GLY A 50 -2.75 17.98 -6.61
C GLY A 50 -2.15 18.89 -7.69
N ILE A 51 -1.13 18.42 -8.42
CA ILE A 51 -0.50 19.24 -9.46
C ILE A 51 -1.43 19.52 -10.65
N LEU A 52 -2.30 18.56 -11.00
CA LEU A 52 -3.31 18.76 -12.04
C LEU A 52 -4.40 19.73 -11.57
N ARG A 53 -4.78 19.70 -10.29
CA ARG A 53 -5.70 20.68 -9.71
C ARG A 53 -5.11 22.09 -9.78
N ASP A 54 -3.88 22.28 -9.32
CA ASP A 54 -3.22 23.60 -9.35
C ASP A 54 -3.18 24.15 -10.79
N ALA A 55 -2.85 23.29 -11.76
CA ALA A 55 -2.85 23.65 -13.17
C ALA A 55 -4.26 23.91 -13.73
N ALA A 56 -5.27 23.16 -13.27
CA ALA A 56 -6.67 23.40 -13.63
C ALA A 56 -7.21 24.70 -13.02
N GLU A 57 -6.77 25.11 -11.83
CA GLU A 57 -7.09 26.40 -11.23
C GLU A 57 -6.51 27.56 -12.05
N ILE A 58 -5.29 27.41 -12.56
CA ILE A 58 -4.68 28.36 -13.51
C ILE A 58 -5.50 28.42 -14.81
N ALA A 59 -5.86 27.25 -15.37
CA ALA A 59 -6.68 27.18 -16.58
C ALA A 59 -8.06 27.83 -16.37
N ALA A 60 -8.72 27.53 -15.25
CA ALA A 60 -9.99 28.12 -14.89
C ALA A 60 -9.88 29.64 -14.79
N ALA A 61 -8.90 30.16 -14.04
CA ALA A 61 -8.70 31.61 -13.92
C ALA A 61 -8.46 32.31 -15.28
N ALA A 62 -7.83 31.64 -16.24
CA ALA A 62 -7.64 32.17 -17.59
C ALA A 62 -8.90 32.09 -18.47
N LEU A 63 -9.85 31.20 -18.16
CA LEU A 63 -11.10 31.00 -18.89
C LEU A 63 -12.29 31.76 -18.30
N GLU A 64 -12.18 32.23 -17.05
CA GLU A 64 -13.23 33.04 -16.40
C GLU A 64 -13.36 34.41 -17.07
N THR A 65 -14.60 34.87 -17.22
CA THR A 65 -14.94 36.24 -17.59
C THR A 65 -15.27 37.05 -16.34
N GLU A 66 -15.18 38.39 -16.40
CA GLU A 66 -15.51 39.25 -15.26
C GLU A 66 -16.88 38.91 -14.64
N GLY A 67 -16.90 38.65 -13.34
CA GLY A 67 -18.12 38.31 -12.59
C GLY A 67 -18.55 36.84 -12.63
N SER A 68 -17.87 35.97 -13.40
CA SER A 68 -18.11 34.52 -13.41
C SER A 68 -17.16 33.77 -12.47
N SER A 69 -17.66 32.70 -11.84
CA SER A 69 -16.87 31.69 -11.11
C SER A 69 -17.22 30.25 -11.55
N ARG A 70 -17.75 30.11 -12.76
CA ARG A 70 -18.32 28.86 -13.27
C ARG A 70 -17.25 27.81 -13.59
N TRP A 71 -16.08 28.22 -14.09
CA TRP A 71 -14.94 27.31 -14.28
C TRP A 71 -14.33 26.88 -12.97
N SER A 72 -14.27 27.79 -11.99
CA SER A 72 -13.85 27.46 -10.62
C SER A 72 -14.79 26.43 -9.97
N ALA A 73 -16.10 26.55 -10.22
CA ALA A 73 -17.07 25.55 -9.77
C ALA A 73 -16.88 24.18 -10.47
N TRP A 74 -16.47 24.17 -11.75
CA TRP A 74 -16.10 22.95 -12.47
C TRP A 74 -14.81 22.30 -11.92
N VAL A 75 -13.82 23.08 -11.50
CA VAL A 75 -12.65 22.56 -10.78
C VAL A 75 -13.09 21.82 -9.51
N ASP A 76 -14.01 22.40 -8.74
CA ASP A 76 -14.56 21.74 -7.54
C ASP A 76 -15.40 20.50 -7.87
N VAL A 77 -16.03 20.43 -9.05
CA VAL A 77 -16.69 19.20 -9.52
C VAL A 77 -15.66 18.09 -9.76
N VAL A 78 -14.61 18.38 -10.52
CA VAL A 78 -13.61 17.40 -10.92
C VAL A 78 -12.78 16.95 -9.72
N PHE A 79 -12.24 17.89 -8.94
CA PHE A 79 -11.26 17.64 -7.89
C PHE A 79 -11.84 17.61 -6.46
N GLY A 80 -13.11 17.95 -6.30
CA GLY A 80 -13.78 18.12 -5.01
C GLY A 80 -13.51 19.49 -4.40
N SER A 81 -14.30 19.93 -3.41
CA SER A 81 -14.08 21.23 -2.76
C SER A 81 -13.08 21.16 -1.60
N GLN A 82 -12.45 22.30 -1.30
CA GLN A 82 -11.47 22.46 -0.21
C GLN A 82 -12.01 23.39 0.90
N PRO A 83 -13.01 22.94 1.70
CA PRO A 83 -13.64 23.80 2.72
C PRO A 83 -12.68 24.28 3.81
N ALA A 84 -11.54 23.62 4.02
CA ALA A 84 -10.51 24.06 4.95
C ALA A 84 -9.80 25.36 4.53
N ARG A 85 -9.88 25.74 3.24
CA ARG A 85 -9.36 27.02 2.72
C ARG A 85 -10.40 28.14 2.73
N ALA A 86 -11.68 27.83 2.97
CA ALA A 86 -12.75 28.81 2.94
C ALA A 86 -12.78 29.62 4.25
N THR A 87 -12.75 30.95 4.14
CA THR A 87 -13.00 31.86 5.27
C THR A 87 -14.51 32.10 5.38
N GLY A 88 -15.14 31.63 6.47
CA GLY A 88 -16.57 31.86 6.70
C GLY A 88 -17.32 30.63 7.23
N ARG A 89 -18.63 30.59 6.99
CA ARG A 89 -19.52 29.53 7.48
C ARG A 89 -19.12 28.19 6.85
N PRO A 90 -19.08 27.07 7.61
CA PRO A 90 -18.72 25.77 7.05
C PRO A 90 -19.61 25.41 5.87
N VAL A 91 -19.03 25.33 4.67
CA VAL A 91 -19.73 24.88 3.46
C VAL A 91 -19.61 23.36 3.37
N ARG A 92 -20.69 22.70 2.94
CA ARG A 92 -20.71 21.23 2.79
C ARG A 92 -19.62 20.79 1.80
N PRO A 93 -18.69 19.89 2.19
CA PRO A 93 -17.66 19.40 1.28
C PRO A 93 -18.27 18.71 0.06
N ARG A 94 -17.74 19.04 -1.13
CA ARG A 94 -18.08 18.38 -2.40
C ARG A 94 -17.09 17.25 -2.66
N PRO A 95 -17.54 16.00 -2.81
CA PRO A 95 -16.69 14.92 -3.29
C PRO A 95 -16.18 15.19 -4.70
N ALA A 96 -14.98 14.71 -5.01
CA ALA A 96 -14.41 14.78 -6.35
C ALA A 96 -15.12 13.79 -7.29
N ALA A 97 -15.40 14.21 -8.52
CA ALA A 97 -15.85 13.32 -9.59
C ALA A 97 -14.71 12.47 -10.16
N LEU A 98 -13.47 12.97 -10.10
CA LEU A 98 -12.29 12.23 -10.55
C LEU A 98 -11.87 11.20 -9.50
N HIS A 99 -11.97 9.93 -9.87
CA HIS A 99 -11.44 8.80 -9.11
C HIS A 99 -10.06 8.46 -9.66
N SER A 100 -9.03 8.64 -8.84
CA SER A 100 -7.64 8.50 -9.25
C SER A 100 -7.01 7.21 -8.72
N ALA A 101 -5.79 6.96 -9.17
CA ALA A 101 -4.97 5.82 -8.85
C ALA A 101 -3.49 6.22 -8.88
N PRO A 102 -2.62 5.60 -8.05
CA PRO A 102 -1.19 5.88 -8.06
C PRO A 102 -0.61 5.47 -9.42
N LEU A 103 0.23 6.32 -9.99
CA LEU A 103 0.91 6.03 -11.25
C LEU A 103 2.14 5.18 -10.97
N ARG A 104 2.11 3.95 -11.46
CA ARG A 104 3.18 2.95 -11.29
C ARG A 104 3.97 2.83 -12.58
N LEU A 105 5.21 2.36 -12.48
CA LEU A 105 5.99 2.00 -13.67
C LEU A 105 5.16 1.13 -14.61
N ALA A 106 5.27 1.41 -15.92
CA ALA A 106 4.57 0.67 -16.95
C ALA A 106 4.70 -0.85 -16.75
N ALA A 107 3.62 -1.57 -16.99
CA ALA A 107 3.52 -2.99 -16.64
C ALA A 107 4.62 -3.83 -17.31
N LYS A 108 4.96 -3.50 -18.56
CA LYS A 108 6.06 -4.14 -19.30
C LYS A 108 7.43 -3.95 -18.65
N THR A 109 7.73 -2.75 -18.14
CA THR A 109 8.97 -2.49 -17.39
C THR A 109 9.00 -3.27 -16.09
N ARG A 110 7.87 -3.39 -15.39
CA ARG A 110 7.78 -4.19 -14.16
C ARG A 110 8.00 -5.68 -14.46
N ALA A 111 7.37 -6.20 -15.52
CA ALA A 111 7.56 -7.57 -15.99
C ALA A 111 9.03 -7.83 -16.37
N PHE A 112 9.67 -6.89 -17.07
CA PHE A 112 11.11 -6.97 -17.33
C PHE A 112 11.91 -7.06 -16.04
N ILE A 113 11.68 -6.19 -15.05
CA ILE A 113 12.42 -6.24 -13.78
C ILE A 113 12.20 -7.57 -13.05
N ALA A 114 10.98 -8.11 -13.06
CA ALA A 114 10.62 -9.34 -12.37
C ALA A 114 11.04 -10.63 -13.11
N ALA A 115 11.33 -10.56 -14.41
CA ALA A 115 11.66 -11.72 -15.22
C ALA A 115 12.86 -12.49 -14.64
N PRO A 116 12.79 -13.83 -14.56
CA PRO A 116 13.93 -14.68 -14.23
C PRO A 116 15.11 -14.40 -15.17
N ARG A 117 16.33 -14.43 -14.65
CA ARG A 117 17.55 -14.17 -15.41
C ARG A 117 18.64 -15.16 -15.06
N ASP A 118 19.31 -15.62 -16.10
CA ASP A 118 20.58 -16.33 -16.00
C ASP A 118 21.70 -15.30 -16.24
N GLY A 119 22.49 -15.00 -15.22
CA GLY A 119 23.51 -13.96 -15.32
C GLY A 119 23.91 -13.31 -14.01
N VAL A 120 24.71 -12.25 -14.10
CA VAL A 120 25.18 -11.49 -12.94
C VAL A 120 24.12 -10.47 -12.47
N ILE A 121 23.34 -9.91 -13.39
CA ILE A 121 22.32 -8.91 -13.05
C ILE A 121 21.10 -9.57 -12.40
N THR A 122 20.83 -9.18 -11.15
CA THR A 122 19.65 -9.64 -10.40
C THR A 122 18.47 -8.69 -10.56
N ALA A 123 17.27 -9.16 -10.20
CA ALA A 123 16.09 -8.30 -10.10
C ALA A 123 16.31 -7.14 -9.11
N ALA A 124 17.05 -7.36 -8.02
CA ALA A 124 17.38 -6.33 -7.04
C ALA A 124 18.27 -5.23 -7.64
N ASP A 125 19.22 -5.59 -8.51
CA ASP A 125 20.07 -4.63 -9.22
C ASP A 125 19.25 -3.74 -10.17
N LEU A 126 18.27 -4.31 -10.86
CA LEU A 126 17.37 -3.56 -11.74
C LEU A 126 16.45 -2.64 -10.94
N VAL A 127 15.90 -3.10 -9.81
CA VAL A 127 15.16 -2.24 -8.88
C VAL A 127 16.03 -1.08 -8.41
N ALA A 128 17.28 -1.32 -8.02
CA ALA A 128 18.21 -0.27 -7.62
C ALA A 128 18.53 0.69 -8.80
N ALA A 129 18.65 0.17 -10.01
CA ALA A 129 18.94 0.95 -11.22
C ALA A 129 17.81 1.92 -11.61
N THR A 130 16.57 1.69 -11.16
CA THR A 130 15.46 2.66 -11.32
C THR A 130 15.69 3.97 -10.57
N ARG A 131 16.71 4.00 -9.69
CA ARG A 131 17.02 5.12 -8.81
C ARG A 131 18.42 5.66 -9.09
N VAL A 132 18.65 6.89 -8.66
CA VAL A 132 19.94 7.56 -8.69
C VAL A 132 20.08 8.46 -7.47
N VAL A 133 21.27 8.49 -6.88
CA VAL A 133 21.59 9.40 -5.78
C VAL A 133 22.31 10.61 -6.34
N ARG A 134 21.80 11.81 -6.06
CA ARG A 134 22.42 13.09 -6.41
C ARG A 134 22.94 13.75 -5.14
N ALA A 135 24.27 13.90 -5.07
CA ALA A 135 24.90 14.72 -4.05
C ALA A 135 24.76 16.20 -4.41
N GLY A 136 24.57 17.05 -3.41
CA GLY A 136 24.52 18.49 -3.57
C GLY A 136 25.04 19.22 -2.34
N VAL A 137 25.50 20.45 -2.53
CA VAL A 137 25.90 21.40 -1.50
C VAL A 137 25.20 22.73 -1.76
N ARG A 138 25.05 23.57 -0.74
CA ARG A 138 24.65 24.97 -0.95
C ARG A 138 25.90 25.77 -1.30
N ILE A 139 25.79 26.62 -2.31
CA ILE A 139 26.87 27.53 -2.70
C ILE A 139 26.60 28.88 -2.08
N ASP A 140 27.58 29.38 -1.34
CA ASP A 140 27.59 30.73 -0.78
C ASP A 140 27.59 31.74 -1.95
N PRO A 141 26.60 32.65 -2.02
CA PRO A 141 26.51 33.61 -3.11
C PRO A 141 27.72 34.57 -3.16
N ASP A 142 28.35 34.86 -2.02
CA ASP A 142 29.43 35.83 -1.90
C ASP A 142 30.78 35.16 -2.15
N SER A 143 31.09 34.09 -1.40
CA SER A 143 32.40 33.42 -1.52
C SER A 143 32.49 32.48 -2.72
N ARG A 144 31.36 32.11 -3.35
CA ARG A 144 31.26 31.09 -4.42
C ARG A 144 31.80 29.72 -4.02
N THR A 145 31.98 29.47 -2.72
CA THR A 145 32.40 28.18 -2.18
C THR A 145 31.21 27.40 -1.62
N ALA A 146 31.43 26.11 -1.34
CA ALA A 146 30.41 25.30 -0.68
C ALA A 146 30.25 25.76 0.78
N GLU A 147 29.02 26.06 1.18
CA GLU A 147 28.71 26.40 2.57
C GLU A 147 28.92 25.20 3.49
N HIS A 148 29.45 25.48 4.70
CA HIS A 148 29.72 24.47 5.72
C HIS A 148 28.46 23.69 6.11
N GLU A 149 28.59 22.37 6.31
CA GLU A 149 27.50 21.47 6.74
C GLU A 149 26.26 21.44 5.82
N THR A 150 26.43 21.76 4.53
CA THR A 150 25.32 21.75 3.56
C THR A 150 25.33 20.58 2.57
N PHE A 151 26.27 19.64 2.74
CA PHE A 151 26.30 18.41 1.94
C PHE A 151 25.04 17.58 2.18
N ARG A 152 24.41 17.15 1.10
CA ARG A 152 23.21 16.32 1.12
C ARG A 152 23.18 15.34 -0.04
N GLN A 153 22.63 14.17 0.20
CA GLN A 153 22.38 13.12 -0.78
C GLN A 153 20.88 12.95 -0.96
N ILE A 154 20.41 13.17 -2.18
CA ILE A 154 19.00 13.10 -2.54
C ILE A 154 18.80 11.94 -3.50
N GLU A 155 17.99 10.96 -3.11
CA GLU A 155 17.53 9.92 -4.01
C GLU A 155 16.55 10.52 -5.02
N ARG A 156 16.67 10.13 -6.28
CA ARG A 156 15.76 10.47 -7.37
C ARG A 156 15.44 9.20 -8.14
N ALA A 157 14.26 9.15 -8.73
CA ALA A 157 13.98 8.18 -9.78
C ALA A 157 14.64 8.64 -11.08
N ARG A 158 15.10 7.66 -11.87
CA ARG A 158 15.84 7.90 -13.10
C ARG A 158 14.95 8.51 -14.18
N ALA A 159 15.52 9.43 -14.96
CA ALA A 159 14.90 9.95 -16.18
C ALA A 159 14.57 8.84 -17.20
N GLY A 160 13.64 9.11 -18.10
CA GLY A 160 13.25 8.22 -19.20
C GLY A 160 12.16 7.21 -18.84
N MET A 161 11.87 7.04 -17.55
CA MET A 161 10.83 6.13 -17.08
C MET A 161 9.43 6.71 -17.28
N GLU A 162 8.49 5.84 -17.64
CA GLU A 162 7.08 6.14 -17.73
C GLU A 162 6.30 5.49 -16.59
N VAL A 163 5.46 6.29 -15.93
CA VAL A 163 4.49 5.81 -14.94
C VAL A 163 3.07 6.02 -15.46
N THR A 164 2.19 5.03 -15.23
CA THR A 164 0.83 5.01 -15.77
C THR A 164 -0.19 4.60 -14.73
N ALA A 165 -1.44 5.03 -14.90
CA ALA A 165 -2.58 4.58 -14.09
C ALA A 165 -3.90 4.68 -14.86
N ASP A 166 -4.89 3.91 -14.39
CA ASP A 166 -6.28 4.01 -14.86
C ASP A 166 -7.10 4.82 -13.87
N TRP A 167 -7.66 5.93 -14.35
CA TRP A 167 -8.52 6.85 -13.63
C TRP A 167 -9.93 6.78 -14.22
N VAL A 168 -10.92 7.27 -13.48
CA VAL A 168 -12.30 7.33 -13.96
C VAL A 168 -12.91 8.67 -13.57
N LEU A 169 -13.53 9.35 -14.53
CA LEU A 169 -14.36 10.52 -14.28
C LEU A 169 -15.81 10.08 -14.11
N ILE A 170 -16.33 10.15 -12.88
CA ILE A 170 -17.70 9.76 -12.55
C ILE A 170 -18.66 10.92 -12.77
N HIS A 171 -19.69 10.71 -13.56
CA HIS A 171 -20.65 11.75 -13.94
C HIS A 171 -22.09 11.21 -13.98
N PRO A 172 -23.13 12.08 -13.97
CA PRO A 172 -24.49 11.63 -14.28
C PRO A 172 -24.57 11.09 -15.71
N ALA A 173 -25.34 10.02 -15.94
CA ALA A 173 -25.33 9.27 -17.21
C ALA A 173 -25.49 10.14 -18.47
N ASP A 174 -26.38 11.14 -18.42
CA ASP A 174 -26.71 12.01 -19.56
C ASP A 174 -26.07 13.41 -19.46
N ALA A 175 -25.09 13.60 -18.58
CA ALA A 175 -24.49 14.90 -18.36
C ALA A 175 -23.40 15.22 -19.39
N GLU A 176 -23.31 16.50 -19.78
CA GLU A 176 -22.19 16.99 -20.58
C GLU A 176 -20.88 16.93 -19.79
N THR A 177 -19.89 16.25 -20.37
CA THR A 177 -18.57 16.03 -19.74
C THR A 177 -17.48 16.93 -20.28
N TRP A 178 -17.69 17.61 -21.41
CA TRP A 178 -16.67 18.41 -22.08
C TRP A 178 -16.00 19.48 -21.19
N PRO A 179 -16.67 20.17 -20.24
CA PRO A 179 -15.98 21.17 -19.41
C PRO A 179 -14.96 20.52 -18.46
N ALA A 180 -15.34 19.37 -17.87
CA ALA A 180 -14.44 18.58 -17.04
C ALA A 180 -13.26 18.03 -17.84
N GLN A 181 -13.51 17.55 -19.06
CA GLN A 181 -12.46 17.07 -19.96
C GLN A 181 -11.50 18.20 -20.36
N LEU A 182 -12.02 19.39 -20.72
CA LEU A 182 -11.21 20.55 -21.09
C LEU A 182 -10.27 20.97 -19.96
N LEU A 183 -10.77 21.04 -18.71
CA LEU A 183 -9.92 21.36 -17.56
C LEU A 183 -8.80 20.33 -17.36
N LEU A 184 -9.10 19.03 -17.48
CA LEU A 184 -8.10 17.97 -17.33
C LEU A 184 -7.03 18.01 -18.43
N VAL A 185 -7.46 18.15 -19.69
CA VAL A 185 -6.56 18.22 -20.84
C VAL A 185 -5.71 19.51 -20.77
N ALA A 186 -6.31 20.66 -20.48
CA ALA A 186 -5.57 21.91 -20.31
C ALA A 186 -4.54 21.82 -19.17
N ALA A 187 -4.95 21.29 -18.01
CA ALA A 187 -4.05 21.08 -16.88
C ALA A 187 -2.85 20.18 -17.26
N SER A 188 -3.08 19.10 -17.99
CA SER A 188 -2.00 18.20 -18.45
C SER A 188 -0.95 18.89 -19.32
N ARG A 189 -1.33 19.94 -20.07
CA ARG A 189 -0.43 20.72 -20.93
C ARG A 189 0.28 21.85 -20.19
N ILE A 190 -0.34 22.39 -19.14
CA ILE A 190 0.24 23.43 -18.28
C ILE A 190 1.34 22.85 -17.39
N VAL A 191 1.17 21.63 -16.87
CA VAL A 191 2.18 20.99 -16.03
C VAL A 191 3.44 20.67 -16.85
N ARG A 192 4.58 21.27 -16.45
CA ARG A 192 5.91 21.04 -17.05
C ARG A 192 6.88 20.29 -16.15
N SER A 193 6.63 20.29 -14.84
CA SER A 193 7.48 19.61 -13.88
C SER A 193 6.70 19.13 -12.64
N LEU A 194 7.10 17.98 -12.10
CA LEU A 194 6.49 17.33 -10.94
C LEU A 194 7.56 16.88 -9.95
N GLY A 195 7.28 17.08 -8.66
CA GLY A 195 8.13 16.62 -7.55
C GLY A 195 8.90 17.75 -6.86
N GLY A 196 9.71 17.37 -5.87
CA GLY A 196 10.62 18.26 -5.16
C GLY A 196 11.73 18.78 -6.07
N ASP A 197 12.22 19.99 -5.77
CA ASP A 197 13.27 20.67 -6.54
C ASP A 197 12.91 20.92 -8.03
N ARG A 198 11.62 20.94 -8.38
CA ARG A 198 11.09 21.16 -9.74
C ARG A 198 11.57 22.44 -10.43
N ARG A 199 12.02 23.44 -9.67
CA ARG A 199 12.60 24.71 -10.19
C ARG A 199 14.12 24.66 -10.37
N ARG A 200 14.78 23.56 -10.01
CA ARG A 200 16.23 23.33 -10.11
C ARG A 200 16.58 22.28 -11.18
N GLY A 201 15.74 22.11 -12.20
CA GLY A 201 15.95 21.21 -13.34
C GLY A 201 15.56 19.74 -13.12
N ALA A 202 15.06 19.37 -11.94
CA ALA A 202 14.56 18.02 -11.66
C ALA A 202 13.07 17.89 -12.00
N GLY A 203 12.63 16.68 -12.35
CA GLY A 203 11.20 16.37 -12.49
C GLY A 203 10.51 16.93 -13.72
N ALA A 204 11.24 17.22 -14.81
CA ALA A 204 10.62 17.60 -16.08
C ALA A 204 9.72 16.45 -16.57
N VAL A 205 8.45 16.74 -16.86
CA VAL A 205 7.44 15.72 -17.12
C VAL A 205 6.52 16.11 -18.28
N ARG A 206 6.12 15.10 -19.06
CA ARG A 206 5.04 15.19 -20.04
C ARG A 206 3.90 14.26 -19.62
N ILE A 207 2.69 14.81 -19.58
CA ILE A 207 1.48 14.10 -19.17
C ILE A 207 0.62 13.80 -20.41
N THR A 208 0.13 12.56 -20.51
CA THR A 208 -0.86 12.12 -21.50
C THR A 208 -2.13 11.68 -20.78
N LEU A 209 -3.28 11.92 -21.42
CA LEU A 209 -4.61 11.54 -20.92
C LEU A 209 -5.39 10.92 -22.08
N ASP A 210 -5.40 9.59 -22.15
CA ASP A 210 -6.16 8.86 -23.17
C ASP A 210 -7.58 8.57 -22.67
N GLY A 211 -8.53 8.47 -23.59
CA GLY A 211 -9.96 8.32 -23.28
C GLY A 211 -10.73 9.65 -23.15
N LEU A 212 -10.04 10.78 -23.31
CA LEU A 212 -10.64 12.12 -23.39
C LEU A 212 -10.63 12.65 -24.82
N ALA A 213 -11.51 13.61 -25.12
CA ALA A 213 -11.49 14.31 -26.40
C ALA A 213 -10.20 15.15 -26.56
N GLU A 214 -9.76 15.31 -27.81
CA GLU A 214 -8.58 16.12 -28.14
C GLU A 214 -8.79 17.59 -27.79
N LEU A 215 -7.69 18.28 -27.45
CA LEU A 215 -7.74 19.69 -27.03
C LEU A 215 -8.34 20.59 -28.12
N THR A 216 -8.07 20.30 -29.39
CA THR A 216 -8.62 21.05 -30.52
C THR A 216 -10.14 20.94 -30.56
N THR A 217 -10.68 19.72 -30.46
CA THR A 217 -12.12 19.47 -30.40
C THR A 217 -12.79 20.12 -29.20
N LEU A 218 -12.14 20.07 -28.03
CA LEU A 218 -12.66 20.69 -26.81
C LEU A 218 -12.64 22.22 -26.89
N ARG A 219 -11.62 22.81 -27.51
CA ARG A 219 -11.55 24.26 -27.77
C ARG A 219 -12.62 24.69 -28.76
N ASP A 220 -12.79 23.96 -29.87
CA ASP A 220 -13.83 24.28 -30.84
C ASP A 220 -15.22 24.19 -30.18
N ARG A 221 -15.44 23.24 -29.28
CA ARG A 221 -16.69 23.18 -28.50
C ARG A 221 -16.83 24.38 -27.56
N TYR A 222 -15.78 24.77 -26.85
CA TYR A 222 -15.78 25.96 -26.00
C TYR A 222 -16.14 27.24 -26.78
N ASP A 223 -15.56 27.43 -27.97
CA ASP A 223 -15.79 28.63 -28.79
C ASP A 223 -17.21 28.70 -29.37
N ASN A 224 -17.87 27.55 -29.53
CA ASN A 224 -19.16 27.43 -30.24
C ASN A 224 -20.34 27.03 -29.36
N THR A 225 -20.16 26.78 -28.06
CA THR A 225 -21.25 26.36 -27.15
C THR A 225 -21.21 27.12 -25.83
N GLU A 226 -22.39 27.33 -25.24
CA GLU A 226 -22.49 27.91 -23.90
C GLU A 226 -21.98 26.90 -22.85
N LEU A 227 -21.21 27.37 -21.87
CA LEU A 227 -20.71 26.53 -20.77
C LEU A 227 -21.88 25.92 -19.97
N PRO A 228 -21.99 24.58 -19.85
CA PRO A 228 -23.04 23.96 -19.06
C PRO A 228 -22.94 24.27 -17.57
N ALA A 229 -24.06 24.09 -16.85
CA ALA A 229 -24.05 24.21 -15.39
C ALA A 229 -23.20 23.08 -14.79
N PRO A 230 -22.39 23.36 -13.74
CA PRO A 230 -21.67 22.32 -13.01
C PRO A 230 -22.63 21.23 -12.55
N TRP A 231 -22.19 19.97 -12.60
CA TRP A 231 -23.04 18.85 -12.19
C TRP A 231 -23.60 19.08 -10.78
N PRO A 232 -24.84 18.64 -10.50
CA PRO A 232 -25.38 18.73 -9.15
C PRO A 232 -24.50 17.92 -8.19
N HIS A 233 -24.42 18.38 -6.93
CA HIS A 233 -23.87 17.54 -5.89
C HIS A 233 -24.74 16.29 -5.78
N THR A 234 -24.14 15.10 -5.72
CA THR A 234 -24.89 13.86 -5.47
C THR A 234 -25.49 13.94 -4.06
N THR A 235 -26.68 14.51 -3.95
CA THR A 235 -27.50 14.41 -2.75
C THR A 235 -27.96 12.97 -2.69
N ILE A 236 -27.73 12.29 -1.56
CA ILE A 236 -28.48 11.06 -1.28
C ILE A 236 -29.92 11.53 -1.14
N THR A 237 -30.67 11.49 -2.24
CA THR A 237 -32.12 11.65 -2.20
C THR A 237 -32.61 10.51 -1.30
N ALA A 238 -33.35 10.85 -0.24
CA ALA A 238 -34.02 9.82 0.54
C ALA A 238 -34.81 8.97 -0.46
N PRO A 239 -34.62 7.63 -0.50
CA PRO A 239 -35.40 6.81 -1.40
C PRO A 239 -36.87 7.08 -1.11
N ALA A 240 -37.69 7.21 -2.16
CA ALA A 240 -39.12 7.18 -2.01
C ALA A 240 -39.49 5.92 -1.21
N PRO A 241 -40.48 5.97 -0.30
CA PRO A 241 -40.90 4.80 0.45
C PRO A 241 -41.27 3.69 -0.55
N ALA A 242 -40.40 2.69 -0.65
CA ALA A 242 -40.68 1.50 -1.43
C ALA A 242 -41.80 0.73 -0.71
N ALA A 243 -42.68 0.07 -1.46
CA ALA A 243 -43.69 -0.79 -0.89
C ALA A 243 -43.04 -1.82 0.05
N THR A 244 -43.61 -1.99 1.24
CA THR A 244 -43.14 -2.95 2.24
C THR A 244 -43.26 -4.35 1.67
N VAL A 245 -42.14 -4.95 1.28
CA VAL A 245 -42.11 -6.37 0.92
C VAL A 245 -41.96 -7.15 2.22
N ALA A 246 -42.94 -8.00 2.54
CA ALA A 246 -42.86 -8.88 3.68
C ALA A 246 -41.76 -9.92 3.44
N THR A 247 -40.66 -9.85 4.18
CA THR A 247 -39.66 -10.91 4.21
C THR A 247 -40.18 -12.06 5.07
N THR A 248 -40.24 -13.27 4.53
CA THR A 248 -40.66 -14.47 5.26
C THR A 248 -39.48 -15.43 5.44
N GLY A 249 -39.34 -15.99 6.64
CA GLY A 249 -38.33 -17.01 6.97
C GLY A 249 -37.16 -16.51 7.82
N PRO A 250 -36.39 -17.42 8.43
CA PRO A 250 -35.24 -17.07 9.26
C PRO A 250 -34.05 -16.60 8.41
N LEU A 251 -33.15 -15.82 9.03
CA LEU A 251 -31.84 -15.51 8.46
C LEU A 251 -31.05 -16.80 8.23
N ARG A 252 -30.56 -17.00 7.01
CA ARG A 252 -29.65 -18.09 6.65
C ARG A 252 -28.34 -17.51 6.12
N HIS A 253 -27.23 -18.20 6.35
CA HIS A 253 -25.95 -17.85 5.73
C HIS A 253 -26.07 -18.10 4.23
N ARG A 254 -26.13 -17.02 3.44
CA ARG A 254 -26.43 -17.09 2.00
C ARG A 254 -25.18 -17.10 1.14
N ALA A 255 -24.16 -16.35 1.55
CA ALA A 255 -22.93 -16.22 0.80
C ALA A 255 -21.80 -15.74 1.71
N ASP A 256 -20.58 -15.99 1.27
CA ASP A 256 -19.39 -15.32 1.78
C ASP A 256 -18.97 -14.20 0.82
N LEU A 257 -18.59 -13.08 1.41
CA LEU A 257 -18.03 -11.92 0.72
C LEU A 257 -16.52 -11.94 0.94
N VAL A 258 -15.76 -12.28 -0.11
CA VAL A 258 -14.30 -12.41 -0.05
C VAL A 258 -13.67 -11.17 -0.67
N LEU A 259 -13.02 -10.35 0.17
CA LEU A 259 -12.38 -9.11 -0.21
C LEU A 259 -10.88 -9.31 -0.33
N THR A 260 -10.35 -9.27 -1.55
CA THR A 260 -8.91 -9.19 -1.80
C THR A 260 -8.47 -7.74 -1.86
N VAL A 261 -7.64 -7.31 -0.90
CA VAL A 261 -7.15 -5.93 -0.84
C VAL A 261 -6.17 -5.67 -1.98
N ARG A 262 -6.55 -4.83 -2.95
CA ARG A 262 -5.69 -4.45 -4.08
C ARG A 262 -4.86 -3.20 -3.79
N ARG A 263 -5.41 -2.27 -2.99
CA ARG A 263 -4.71 -1.07 -2.47
C ARG A 263 -5.01 -0.92 -0.99
N PRO A 264 -4.11 -0.29 -0.20
CA PRO A 264 -4.29 -0.25 1.23
C PRO A 264 -5.67 0.27 1.64
N VAL A 265 -6.38 -0.43 2.52
CA VAL A 265 -7.71 0.00 2.99
C VAL A 265 -7.56 0.67 4.35
N VAL A 266 -7.94 1.96 4.42
CA VAL A 266 -7.92 2.71 5.68
C VAL A 266 -9.31 2.68 6.30
N VAL A 267 -9.46 1.89 7.36
CA VAL A 267 -10.68 1.82 8.17
C VAL A 267 -10.45 2.59 9.45
N ASP A 268 -11.16 3.69 9.67
CA ASP A 268 -10.89 4.60 10.79
C ASP A 268 -10.80 3.89 12.17
N ALA A 269 -9.64 3.99 12.81
CA ALA A 269 -9.36 3.52 14.18
C ALA A 269 -8.83 4.65 15.07
N GLY A 270 -9.15 5.90 14.71
CA GLY A 270 -8.68 7.11 15.37
C GLY A 270 -7.32 7.60 14.88
N THR A 271 -6.91 8.76 15.38
CA THR A 271 -5.63 9.41 15.06
C THR A 271 -4.83 9.60 16.36
N ARG A 272 -3.54 9.23 16.34
CA ARG A 272 -2.61 9.43 17.47
C ARG A 272 -1.40 10.22 16.99
N GLY A 273 -1.23 11.44 17.51
CA GLY A 273 -0.24 12.37 16.97
C GLY A 273 -0.55 12.66 15.51
N ASN A 274 0.42 12.46 14.63
CA ASN A 274 0.27 12.60 13.18
C ASN A 274 -0.01 11.27 12.45
N ILE A 275 -0.36 10.20 13.18
CA ILE A 275 -0.64 8.88 12.61
C ILE A 275 -2.15 8.62 12.61
N VAL A 276 -2.74 8.47 11.43
CA VAL A 276 -4.10 7.97 11.23
C VAL A 276 -4.05 6.45 11.22
N ARG A 277 -4.63 5.82 12.23
CA ARG A 277 -4.61 4.36 12.41
C ARG A 277 -5.76 3.72 11.64
N THR A 278 -5.55 2.46 11.24
CA THR A 278 -6.60 1.62 10.67
C THR A 278 -7.00 0.49 11.62
N ASN A 279 -8.25 0.04 11.53
CA ASN A 279 -8.67 -1.25 12.07
C ASN A 279 -8.08 -2.39 11.23
N THR A 280 -8.02 -3.58 11.84
CA THR A 280 -7.58 -4.83 11.21
C THR A 280 -8.74 -5.61 10.56
N PHE A 281 -9.88 -4.97 10.38
CA PHE A 281 -11.07 -5.56 9.73
C PHE A 281 -11.83 -4.47 8.99
N VAL A 282 -12.66 -4.88 8.03
CA VAL A 282 -13.59 -3.98 7.33
C VAL A 282 -14.99 -4.16 7.95
N PRO A 283 -15.56 -3.13 8.59
CA PRO A 283 -16.84 -3.26 9.25
C PRO A 283 -17.99 -3.56 8.28
N GLY A 284 -18.99 -4.32 8.73
CA GLY A 284 -20.19 -4.63 7.92
C GLY A 284 -20.91 -3.36 7.43
N SER A 285 -20.82 -2.25 8.16
CA SER A 285 -21.34 -0.93 7.72
C SER A 285 -20.70 -0.36 6.46
N LEU A 286 -19.48 -0.77 6.11
CA LEU A 286 -18.84 -0.39 4.84
C LEU A 286 -19.24 -1.32 3.68
N LEU A 287 -19.70 -2.54 4.00
CA LEU A 287 -20.10 -3.55 3.02
C LEU A 287 -21.59 -3.47 2.66
N LEU A 288 -22.45 -3.17 3.64
CA LEU A 288 -23.89 -3.03 3.44
C LEU A 288 -24.28 -2.16 2.24
N PRO A 289 -23.70 -0.95 2.03
CA PRO A 289 -24.06 -0.12 0.88
C PRO A 289 -23.80 -0.79 -0.47
N LEU A 290 -22.85 -1.73 -0.55
CA LEU A 290 -22.50 -2.46 -1.77
C LEU A 290 -23.58 -3.47 -2.16
N LEU A 291 -24.39 -3.93 -1.20
CA LEU A 291 -25.49 -4.87 -1.47
C LEU A 291 -26.66 -4.22 -2.23
N ARG A 292 -26.82 -2.90 -2.14
CA ARG A 292 -28.00 -2.18 -2.69
C ARG A 292 -28.35 -2.56 -4.13
N PRO A 293 -27.41 -2.55 -5.10
CA PRO A 293 -27.72 -2.92 -6.48
C PRO A 293 -27.97 -4.41 -6.68
N ALA A 294 -27.53 -5.27 -5.76
CA ALA A 294 -27.58 -6.73 -5.88
C ALA A 294 -28.82 -7.37 -5.22
N LEU A 295 -29.67 -6.59 -4.55
CA LEU A 295 -30.83 -7.08 -3.81
C LEU A 295 -32.13 -6.74 -4.55
N GLY A 296 -33.04 -7.72 -4.65
CA GLY A 296 -34.39 -7.52 -5.20
C GLY A 296 -35.32 -6.67 -4.31
N VAL A 297 -34.88 -6.32 -3.10
CA VAL A 297 -35.64 -5.53 -2.11
C VAL A 297 -34.80 -4.36 -1.63
N ALA A 298 -35.46 -3.24 -1.31
CA ALA A 298 -34.79 -2.06 -0.77
C ALA A 298 -34.02 -2.40 0.53
N LEU A 299 -32.69 -2.25 0.51
CA LEU A 299 -31.82 -2.55 1.66
C LEU A 299 -32.27 -1.87 2.97
N ALA A 300 -32.82 -0.66 2.90
CA ALA A 300 -33.31 0.05 4.08
C ALA A 300 -34.47 -0.69 4.79
N GLU A 301 -35.30 -1.41 4.03
CA GLU A 301 -36.38 -2.25 4.55
C GLU A 301 -35.83 -3.46 5.31
N LEU A 302 -34.86 -4.14 4.69
CA LEU A 302 -34.20 -5.30 5.29
C LEU A 302 -33.50 -4.92 6.59
N ILE A 303 -32.83 -3.76 6.63
CA ILE A 303 -32.18 -3.27 7.85
C ILE A 303 -33.21 -3.01 8.96
N ARG A 304 -34.35 -2.38 8.64
CA ARG A 304 -35.37 -2.02 9.63
C ARG A 304 -36.12 -3.24 10.17
N SER A 305 -36.34 -4.24 9.32
CA SER A 305 -36.97 -5.51 9.69
C SER A 305 -36.02 -6.50 10.37
N GLY A 306 -34.70 -6.24 10.36
CA GLY A 306 -33.70 -7.18 10.85
C GLY A 306 -33.46 -8.38 9.92
N SER A 307 -33.89 -8.29 8.66
CA SER A 307 -33.82 -9.35 7.65
C SER A 307 -32.56 -9.28 6.78
N VAL A 308 -31.49 -8.65 7.27
CA VAL A 308 -30.15 -8.68 6.67
C VAL A 308 -29.10 -8.56 7.76
N VAL A 309 -28.04 -9.36 7.65
CA VAL A 309 -26.82 -9.19 8.43
C VAL A 309 -25.61 -9.34 7.52
N VAL A 310 -24.68 -8.39 7.58
CA VAL A 310 -23.34 -8.54 7.02
C VAL A 310 -22.34 -8.45 8.15
N THR A 311 -21.56 -9.51 8.37
CA THR A 311 -20.55 -9.51 9.42
C THR A 311 -19.38 -8.56 9.08
N ASP A 312 -18.58 -8.22 10.09
CA ASP A 312 -17.29 -7.57 9.84
C ASP A 312 -16.41 -8.50 9.00
N ALA A 313 -15.84 -8.01 7.89
CA ALA A 313 -14.88 -8.75 7.10
C ALA A 313 -13.53 -8.80 7.83
N THR A 314 -13.19 -9.98 8.32
CA THR A 314 -11.97 -10.29 9.08
C THR A 314 -11.05 -11.18 8.25
N LEU A 315 -9.83 -11.42 8.72
CA LEU A 315 -8.83 -12.17 7.95
C LEU A 315 -9.36 -13.55 7.50
N ASP A 316 -9.18 -13.89 6.22
CA ASP A 316 -9.43 -15.25 5.72
C ASP A 316 -8.31 -16.18 6.23
N ILE A 317 -8.70 -17.28 6.89
CA ILE A 317 -7.78 -18.30 7.39
C ILE A 317 -8.21 -19.64 6.81
N GLY A 318 -7.57 -20.04 5.70
CA GLY A 318 -7.84 -21.33 5.07
C GLY A 318 -9.25 -21.44 4.45
N GLY A 319 -9.75 -20.35 3.86
CA GLY A 319 -11.07 -20.30 3.22
C GLY A 319 -12.23 -20.06 4.20
N THR A 320 -11.94 -19.74 5.45
CA THR A 320 -12.95 -19.41 6.47
C THR A 320 -12.68 -18.05 7.10
N ARG A 321 -13.73 -17.46 7.67
CA ARG A 321 -13.65 -16.19 8.36
C ARG A 321 -12.89 -16.37 9.68
N GLY A 322 -11.78 -15.67 9.85
CA GLY A 322 -11.02 -15.65 11.09
C GLY A 322 -11.74 -14.88 12.19
N MET A 323 -11.79 -15.42 13.41
CA MET A 323 -12.46 -14.81 14.55
C MET A 323 -11.49 -14.00 15.41
N PRO A 324 -11.89 -12.85 15.98
CA PRO A 324 -11.02 -12.05 16.85
C PRO A 324 -10.55 -12.84 18.06
N TRP A 325 -9.24 -12.82 18.34
CA TRP A 325 -8.61 -13.63 19.39
C TRP A 325 -9.38 -13.63 20.73
N PRO A 326 -9.76 -14.79 21.29
CA PRO A 326 -10.44 -14.85 22.58
C PRO A 326 -9.55 -14.35 23.71
N LEU A 327 -10.05 -13.47 24.59
CA LEU A 327 -9.32 -12.91 25.73
C LEU A 327 -8.98 -13.95 26.81
N THR A 328 -9.64 -15.10 26.76
CA THR A 328 -9.41 -16.26 27.63
C THR A 328 -8.23 -17.11 27.17
N LEU A 329 -7.89 -17.09 25.88
CA LEU A 329 -6.71 -17.76 25.35
C LEU A 329 -5.50 -16.86 25.53
N ALA A 330 -4.55 -17.31 26.32
CA ALA A 330 -3.40 -16.50 26.69
C ALA A 330 -2.13 -17.34 26.80
N ARG A 331 -0.98 -16.67 26.71
CA ARG A 331 0.33 -17.27 26.95
C ARG A 331 1.08 -16.49 28.03
N SER A 332 2.10 -17.11 28.61
CA SER A 332 3.00 -16.38 29.51
C SER A 332 3.74 -15.30 28.74
N LYS A 333 3.91 -14.13 29.36
CA LYS A 333 4.75 -13.05 28.81
C LYS A 333 6.20 -13.50 28.59
N ASP A 334 6.67 -14.46 29.38
CA ASP A 334 8.03 -14.99 29.36
C ASP A 334 8.22 -16.12 28.32
N SER A 335 7.14 -16.56 27.67
CA SER A 335 7.22 -17.55 26.59
C SER A 335 7.84 -16.93 25.33
N ALA A 336 8.57 -17.75 24.57
CA ALA A 336 9.08 -17.37 23.25
C ALA A 336 7.95 -16.82 22.36
N PRO A 337 8.22 -15.82 21.50
CA PRO A 337 7.20 -15.22 20.64
C PRO A 337 6.47 -16.21 19.74
N ASP A 338 7.16 -17.27 19.32
CA ASP A 338 6.67 -18.27 18.36
C ASP A 338 6.13 -19.54 19.03
N THR A 339 5.72 -19.45 20.31
CA THR A 339 5.10 -20.58 21.00
C THR A 339 3.74 -20.90 20.37
N ASP A 340 3.51 -22.17 20.05
CA ASP A 340 2.22 -22.68 19.59
C ASP A 340 1.30 -23.10 20.74
N ARG A 341 1.78 -23.12 21.99
CA ARG A 341 0.99 -23.53 23.16
C ARG A 341 0.37 -22.34 23.90
N PHE A 342 -0.93 -22.45 24.13
CA PHE A 342 -1.72 -21.45 24.86
C PHE A 342 -2.46 -22.09 26.03
N VAL A 343 -2.89 -21.27 26.97
CA VAL A 343 -3.72 -21.64 28.12
C VAL A 343 -5.08 -21.00 27.96
N ASN A 344 -6.14 -21.80 28.09
CA ASN A 344 -7.50 -21.32 28.13
C ASN A 344 -7.93 -21.10 29.58
N ARG A 345 -8.15 -19.83 29.94
CA ARG A 345 -8.47 -19.40 31.31
C ARG A 345 -9.88 -19.81 31.78
N LEU A 346 -10.74 -20.29 30.87
CA LEU A 346 -12.05 -20.87 31.22
C LEU A 346 -11.97 -22.32 31.73
N HIS A 347 -10.78 -22.92 31.74
CA HIS A 347 -10.50 -24.24 32.27
C HIS A 347 -9.56 -24.13 33.46
N GLU A 348 -9.55 -25.14 34.33
CA GLU A 348 -8.58 -25.22 35.42
C GLU A 348 -7.14 -25.22 34.85
N HIS A 349 -6.27 -24.39 35.41
CA HIS A 349 -4.89 -24.31 34.98
C HIS A 349 -3.95 -23.92 36.13
N THR A 350 -2.68 -24.32 35.99
CA THR A 350 -1.60 -24.03 36.97
C THR A 350 -0.60 -22.98 36.45
N ALA A 351 -0.91 -22.33 35.32
CA ALA A 351 -0.03 -21.36 34.67
C ALA A 351 0.15 -20.05 35.47
N ASN A 352 1.32 -19.42 35.31
CA ASN A 352 1.73 -18.16 35.96
C ASN A 352 0.68 -17.04 35.79
N PRO A 353 0.40 -16.20 36.80
CA PRO A 353 -0.57 -15.10 36.72
C PRO A 353 -0.33 -14.05 35.62
N ARG A 354 0.87 -13.98 35.02
CA ARG A 354 1.18 -13.02 33.92
C ARG A 354 0.78 -13.54 32.53
N LEU A 355 -0.44 -14.06 32.41
CA LEU A 355 -1.01 -14.47 31.12
C LEU A 355 -1.47 -13.26 30.29
N GLN A 356 -1.13 -13.24 29.01
CA GLN A 356 -1.58 -12.20 28.08
C GLN A 356 -2.22 -12.79 26.80
N PRO A 357 -3.36 -12.25 26.36
CA PRO A 357 -4.00 -12.64 25.10
C PRO A 357 -3.38 -11.91 23.89
N GLU A 358 -3.53 -12.49 22.70
CA GLU A 358 -2.99 -11.94 21.44
C GLU A 358 -4.00 -11.08 20.68
N ARG A 359 -4.36 -9.94 21.26
CA ARG A 359 -5.47 -9.05 20.84
C ARG A 359 -5.45 -8.52 19.39
N HIS A 360 -4.35 -8.70 18.66
CA HIS A 360 -4.18 -8.20 17.28
C HIS A 360 -4.13 -9.33 16.23
N ARG A 361 -4.57 -10.53 16.62
CA ARG A 361 -4.61 -11.70 15.75
C ARG A 361 -6.02 -12.23 15.58
N TYR A 362 -6.18 -13.00 14.52
CA TYR A 362 -7.39 -13.74 14.22
C TYR A 362 -7.11 -15.23 14.35
N LEU A 363 -8.09 -15.96 14.84
CA LEU A 363 -8.05 -17.39 15.11
C LEU A 363 -9.08 -18.09 14.21
N HIS A 364 -8.69 -19.19 13.58
CA HIS A 364 -9.64 -20.07 12.91
C HIS A 364 -10.72 -20.53 13.90
N PRO A 365 -12.02 -20.63 13.54
CA PRO A 365 -13.08 -21.02 14.47
C PRO A 365 -12.83 -22.34 15.25
N CYS A 366 -12.08 -23.27 14.65
CA CYS A 366 -11.68 -24.53 15.29
C CYS A 366 -10.43 -24.44 16.18
N GLY A 367 -9.78 -23.28 16.28
CA GLY A 367 -8.63 -23.06 17.17
C GLY A 367 -7.29 -23.63 16.71
N GLN A 368 -7.16 -24.08 15.45
CA GLN A 368 -5.96 -24.76 14.96
C GLN A 368 -4.90 -23.80 14.39
N ARG A 369 -5.33 -22.70 13.78
CA ARG A 369 -4.46 -21.77 13.05
C ARG A 369 -4.79 -20.33 13.40
N SER A 370 -3.77 -19.48 13.45
CA SER A 370 -3.91 -18.05 13.65
C SER A 370 -3.03 -17.25 12.71
N SER A 371 -3.46 -16.03 12.41
CA SER A 371 -2.68 -15.09 11.61
C SER A 371 -3.00 -13.64 11.99
N ALA A 372 -2.21 -12.71 11.50
CA ALA A 372 -2.32 -11.29 11.79
C ALA A 372 -2.48 -10.50 10.49
N VAL A 373 -3.19 -9.39 10.57
CA VAL A 373 -3.36 -8.52 9.40
C VAL A 373 -2.11 -7.67 9.23
N ALA A 374 -1.49 -7.78 8.06
CA ALA A 374 -0.39 -6.90 7.68
C ALA A 374 -0.89 -5.46 7.51
N ILE A 375 -0.16 -4.51 8.11
CA ILE A 375 -0.46 -3.07 8.02
C ILE A 375 0.61 -2.40 7.18
N SER A 376 0.18 -1.74 6.11
CA SER A 376 1.04 -0.85 5.33
C SER A 376 1.00 0.56 5.89
N GLU A 377 2.16 1.22 5.89
CA GLU A 377 2.29 2.61 6.28
C GLU A 377 2.58 3.48 5.06
N SER A 378 2.02 4.68 5.03
CA SER A 378 2.21 5.61 3.92
C SER A 378 2.26 7.03 4.45
N MET A 379 3.35 7.72 4.15
CA MET A 379 3.57 9.08 4.62
C MET A 379 3.06 10.09 3.61
N HIS A 380 2.42 11.14 4.10
CA HIS A 380 1.82 12.22 3.33
C HIS A 380 2.27 13.55 3.91
N ALA A 381 2.35 14.56 3.04
CA ALA A 381 2.68 15.91 3.43
C ALA A 381 1.72 16.89 2.76
N VAL A 382 1.27 17.90 3.51
CA VAL A 382 0.64 19.08 2.92
C VAL A 382 1.75 20.07 2.59
N ILE A 383 1.82 20.54 1.35
CA ILE A 383 2.83 21.50 0.91
C ILE A 383 2.24 22.90 0.95
N ASP A 384 2.95 23.83 1.60
CA ASP A 384 2.65 25.25 1.54
C ASP A 384 3.02 25.79 0.16
N ASP A 385 2.07 26.42 -0.53
CA ASP A 385 2.26 26.88 -1.90
C ASP A 385 3.29 28.01 -2.02
N THR A 386 3.47 28.82 -0.98
CA THR A 386 4.48 29.90 -0.98
C THR A 386 5.86 29.36 -0.64
N LYS A 387 5.96 28.60 0.46
CA LYS A 387 7.22 28.08 0.99
C LYS A 387 7.68 26.82 0.25
N GLN A 388 6.82 26.20 -0.56
CA GLN A 388 7.05 24.98 -1.32
C GLN A 388 7.61 23.82 -0.48
N ARG A 389 7.18 23.74 0.79
CA ARG A 389 7.56 22.71 1.75
C ARG A 389 6.45 22.50 2.78
N PRO A 390 6.44 21.38 3.51
CA PRO A 390 5.49 21.20 4.60
C PRO A 390 5.74 22.21 5.71
N THR A 391 4.65 22.76 6.27
CA THR A 391 4.71 23.64 7.44
C THR A 391 3.78 23.11 8.51
N THR A 392 4.08 23.40 9.78
CA THR A 392 3.19 23.07 10.90
C THR A 392 1.82 23.74 10.76
N GLU A 393 1.79 24.93 10.16
CA GLU A 393 0.57 25.71 9.89
C GLU A 393 -0.35 25.05 8.85
N THR A 394 0.19 24.31 7.87
CA THR A 394 -0.58 23.64 6.80
C THR A 394 -1.01 22.21 7.15
N GLY A 395 -0.74 21.76 8.38
CA GLY A 395 -1.00 20.39 8.84
C GLY A 395 0.20 19.46 8.74
N GLY A 396 1.30 19.88 8.10
CA GLY A 396 2.59 19.22 8.16
C GLY A 396 2.63 17.80 7.58
N LEU A 397 3.38 16.93 8.25
CA LEU A 397 3.64 15.53 7.86
C LEU A 397 2.72 14.59 8.64
N PHE A 398 2.04 13.68 7.96
CA PHE A 398 1.17 12.69 8.58
C PHE A 398 1.28 11.33 7.93
N VAL A 399 0.92 10.27 8.66
CA VAL A 399 1.04 8.87 8.21
C VAL A 399 -0.34 8.23 8.20
N TYR A 400 -0.69 7.54 7.11
CA TYR A 400 -1.80 6.61 7.08
C TYR A 400 -1.32 5.19 7.31
N HIS A 401 -1.96 4.50 8.23
CA HIS A 401 -1.94 3.05 8.29
C HIS A 401 -3.12 2.52 7.46
N GLY A 402 -2.90 1.47 6.68
CA GLY A 402 -3.94 0.78 5.93
C GLY A 402 -3.73 -0.73 5.96
N ILE A 403 -4.81 -1.50 5.89
CA ILE A 403 -4.74 -2.96 5.69
C ILE A 403 -3.96 -3.19 4.39
N ALA A 404 -2.89 -3.98 4.44
CA ALA A 404 -1.93 -4.08 3.35
C ALA A 404 -2.55 -4.76 2.10
N PRO A 405 -2.11 -4.39 0.89
CA PRO A 405 -2.41 -5.13 -0.33
C PRO A 405 -2.07 -6.62 -0.22
N GLY A 406 -2.81 -7.47 -0.92
CA GLY A 406 -2.70 -8.93 -0.84
C GLY A 406 -3.45 -9.55 0.35
N THR A 407 -3.85 -8.76 1.35
CA THR A 407 -4.68 -9.27 2.46
C THR A 407 -6.03 -9.73 1.92
N VAL A 408 -6.43 -10.96 2.25
CA VAL A 408 -7.78 -11.47 1.95
C VAL A 408 -8.62 -11.41 3.23
N LEU A 409 -9.76 -10.75 3.15
CA LEU A 409 -10.73 -10.63 4.25
C LEU A 409 -12.04 -11.32 3.85
N ARG A 410 -12.72 -11.98 4.78
CA ARG A 410 -14.00 -12.65 4.54
C ARG A 410 -15.07 -12.10 5.48
N ALA A 411 -16.21 -11.71 4.92
CA ALA A 411 -17.46 -11.48 5.64
C ALA A 411 -18.50 -12.53 5.27
N GLU A 412 -19.49 -12.70 6.12
CA GLU A 412 -20.61 -13.61 5.94
C GLU A 412 -21.88 -12.76 5.74
N LEU A 413 -22.66 -13.09 4.71
CA LEU A 413 -23.94 -12.46 4.40
C LEU A 413 -25.09 -13.39 4.81
N TYR A 414 -25.96 -12.88 5.68
CA TYR A 414 -27.19 -13.57 6.08
C TYR A 414 -28.41 -12.85 5.54
N LEU A 415 -29.26 -13.58 4.83
CA LEU A 415 -30.56 -13.12 4.35
C LEU A 415 -31.59 -14.26 4.49
N PRO A 416 -32.90 -13.95 4.58
CA PRO A 416 -33.95 -14.92 4.37
C PRO A 416 -33.88 -15.49 2.95
N GLU A 417 -34.34 -16.73 2.79
CA GLU A 417 -34.42 -17.39 1.50
C GLU A 417 -35.33 -16.67 0.50
N SER A 418 -36.32 -15.92 1.00
CA SER A 418 -37.23 -15.09 0.19
C SER A 418 -36.57 -13.85 -0.43
N VAL A 419 -35.33 -13.50 -0.06
CA VAL A 419 -34.63 -12.34 -0.60
C VAL A 419 -33.68 -12.80 -1.72
N GLU A 420 -33.97 -12.37 -2.94
CA GLU A 420 -33.10 -12.59 -4.09
C GLU A 420 -31.80 -11.78 -3.96
N LEU A 421 -30.68 -12.42 -4.28
CA LEU A 421 -29.33 -11.86 -4.32
C LEU A 421 -28.73 -12.18 -5.69
N ASP A 422 -28.30 -11.14 -6.41
CA ASP A 422 -27.51 -11.28 -7.62
C ASP A 422 -26.01 -11.15 -7.28
N PRO A 423 -25.26 -12.27 -7.18
CA PRO A 423 -23.85 -12.23 -6.85
C PRO A 423 -23.00 -11.59 -7.95
N ALA A 424 -23.43 -11.62 -9.21
CA ALA A 424 -22.66 -11.11 -10.34
C ALA A 424 -22.60 -9.58 -10.33
N VAL A 425 -23.68 -8.93 -9.85
CA VAL A 425 -23.73 -7.47 -9.66
C VAL A 425 -22.87 -7.02 -8.47
N LEU A 426 -22.70 -7.88 -7.47
CA LEU A 426 -21.90 -7.59 -6.29
C LEU A 426 -20.41 -7.86 -6.53
N ALA A 427 -20.06 -8.84 -7.36
CA ALA A 427 -18.67 -9.18 -7.66
C ALA A 427 -17.93 -8.07 -8.44
N GLY A 428 -16.60 -8.02 -8.30
CA GLY A 428 -15.71 -7.10 -9.02
C GLY A 428 -15.04 -6.05 -8.13
N GLU A 429 -14.56 -4.97 -8.75
CA GLU A 429 -13.80 -3.92 -8.06
C GLU A 429 -14.70 -2.96 -7.26
N HIS A 430 -14.39 -2.76 -5.98
CA HIS A 430 -15.05 -1.80 -5.11
C HIS A 430 -14.08 -0.86 -4.42
N ARG A 431 -14.56 0.34 -4.08
CA ARG A 431 -13.82 1.36 -3.33
C ARG A 431 -14.44 1.59 -1.95
N ILE A 432 -13.72 1.16 -0.90
CA ILE A 432 -14.18 1.22 0.50
C ILE A 432 -13.20 1.97 1.42
N GLY A 433 -13.67 2.37 2.59
CA GLY A 433 -12.82 3.04 3.59
C GLY A 433 -12.53 4.52 3.31
N ARG A 434 -11.53 5.08 3.99
CA ARG A 434 -11.11 6.49 3.93
C ARG A 434 -10.16 6.71 2.76
N SER A 435 -10.22 7.90 2.16
CA SER A 435 -9.40 8.30 1.01
C SER A 435 -9.53 7.36 -0.20
N ALA A 436 -10.66 6.67 -0.33
CA ALA A 436 -10.91 5.65 -1.35
C ALA A 436 -10.92 6.22 -2.79
N LYS A 437 -11.04 7.54 -2.95
CA LYS A 437 -10.93 8.23 -4.24
C LYS A 437 -9.48 8.38 -4.74
N ASP A 438 -8.50 8.22 -3.85
CA ASP A 438 -7.06 8.42 -4.12
C ASP A 438 -6.32 7.06 -4.12
N ASP A 439 -5.21 6.97 -3.38
CA ASP A 439 -4.32 5.79 -3.30
C ASP A 439 -4.87 4.59 -2.53
N TYR A 440 -6.04 4.72 -1.89
CA TYR A 440 -6.53 3.77 -0.89
C TYR A 440 -7.83 3.11 -1.30
N GLY A 441 -8.20 2.04 -0.60
CA GLY A 441 -9.56 1.54 -0.55
C GLY A 441 -10.02 0.62 -1.68
N LEU A 442 -9.16 0.30 -2.64
CA LEU A 442 -9.50 -0.61 -3.74
C LEU A 442 -9.44 -2.06 -3.28
N VAL A 443 -10.56 -2.77 -3.43
CA VAL A 443 -10.70 -4.20 -3.15
C VAL A 443 -11.34 -4.90 -4.35
N GLU A 444 -10.92 -6.13 -4.60
CA GLU A 444 -11.67 -7.07 -5.43
C GLU A 444 -12.64 -7.83 -4.52
N LEU A 445 -13.91 -7.87 -4.86
CA LEU A 445 -14.93 -8.60 -4.12
C LEU A 445 -15.38 -9.81 -4.92
N ASP A 446 -15.20 -11.00 -4.35
CA ASP A 446 -15.78 -12.23 -4.84
C ASP A 446 -16.94 -12.64 -3.93
N VAL A 447 -17.98 -13.23 -4.53
CA VAL A 447 -19.11 -13.80 -3.79
C VAL A 447 -19.04 -15.31 -3.94
N THR A 448 -18.77 -16.01 -2.84
CA THR A 448 -18.65 -17.47 -2.84
C THR A 448 -19.81 -18.11 -2.09
N GLU A 449 -20.01 -19.41 -2.33
CA GLU A 449 -20.93 -20.20 -1.52
C GLU A 449 -20.54 -20.11 -0.03
N PRO A 450 -21.53 -20.13 0.88
CA PRO A 450 -21.28 -20.02 2.30
C PRO A 450 -20.50 -21.23 2.80
N GLY A 451 -19.44 -20.99 3.58
CA GLY A 451 -18.74 -22.06 4.29
C GLY A 451 -19.68 -22.85 5.21
N ARG A 452 -19.44 -24.15 5.36
CA ARG A 452 -20.25 -25.00 6.25
C ARG A 452 -19.87 -24.73 7.71
N ALA A 453 -20.70 -23.97 8.43
CA ALA A 453 -20.59 -23.88 9.88
C ALA A 453 -21.03 -25.19 10.55
N PRO A 454 -20.41 -25.59 11.67
CA PRO A 454 -20.90 -26.71 12.46
C PRO A 454 -22.30 -26.41 12.99
N GLU A 455 -23.18 -27.41 12.92
CA GLU A 455 -24.51 -27.27 13.53
C GLU A 455 -24.37 -27.21 15.05
N PRO A 456 -25.10 -26.30 15.72
CA PRO A 456 -25.09 -26.25 17.17
C PRO A 456 -25.76 -27.49 17.77
N GLU A 457 -25.34 -27.83 18.98
CA GLU A 457 -25.94 -28.89 19.79
C GLU A 457 -26.93 -28.31 20.81
N ASN A 458 -27.80 -29.17 21.36
CA ASN A 458 -28.71 -28.76 22.44
C ASN A 458 -27.92 -28.59 23.74
N ILE A 459 -28.23 -27.55 24.51
CA ILE A 459 -27.66 -27.37 25.85
C ILE A 459 -28.69 -27.83 26.87
N ALA A 460 -28.33 -28.82 27.67
CA ALA A 460 -29.20 -29.35 28.73
C ALA A 460 -29.36 -28.35 29.88
N ALA A 461 -30.47 -28.43 30.62
CA ALA A 461 -30.62 -27.70 31.86
C ALA A 461 -29.55 -28.16 32.87
N GLY A 462 -28.90 -27.21 33.53
CA GLY A 462 -27.77 -27.41 34.44
C GLY A 462 -26.41 -27.51 33.74
N ALA A 463 -26.34 -27.56 32.41
CA ALA A 463 -25.07 -27.65 31.70
C ALA A 463 -24.35 -26.31 31.66
N GLU A 464 -23.02 -26.37 31.73
CA GLU A 464 -22.15 -25.24 31.41
C GLU A 464 -21.85 -25.18 29.92
N PHE A 465 -21.69 -23.97 29.40
CA PHE A 465 -21.35 -23.72 28.01
C PHE A 465 -20.54 -22.42 27.88
N THR A 466 -19.77 -22.30 26.82
CA THR A 466 -18.96 -21.12 26.54
C THR A 466 -19.65 -20.18 25.55
N VAL A 467 -19.48 -18.88 25.75
CA VAL A 467 -19.93 -17.84 24.82
C VAL A 467 -18.73 -17.00 24.42
N TRP A 468 -18.43 -16.94 23.12
CA TRP A 468 -17.36 -16.12 22.55
C TRP A 468 -17.96 -15.01 21.69
N ILE A 469 -17.70 -13.76 22.08
CA ILE A 469 -18.11 -12.56 21.35
C ILE A 469 -17.15 -12.33 20.17
N THR A 470 -17.62 -12.49 18.93
CA THR A 470 -16.81 -12.41 17.71
C THR A 470 -16.94 -11.10 16.95
N ALA A 471 -17.82 -10.19 17.40
CA ALA A 471 -17.90 -8.82 16.93
C ALA A 471 -18.32 -7.87 18.08
N GLN A 472 -18.10 -6.57 17.91
CA GLN A 472 -18.53 -5.57 18.91
C GLN A 472 -20.01 -5.77 19.24
N THR A 473 -20.35 -5.81 20.52
CA THR A 473 -21.72 -6.00 20.99
C THR A 473 -22.22 -4.75 21.72
N LEU A 474 -23.38 -4.23 21.30
CA LEU A 474 -23.98 -3.00 21.80
C LEU A 474 -25.27 -3.31 22.54
N ILE A 475 -25.25 -3.20 23.87
CA ILE A 475 -26.40 -3.49 24.73
C ILE A 475 -26.82 -2.19 25.43
N ARG A 476 -28.12 -2.05 25.70
CA ARG A 476 -28.68 -0.91 26.43
C ARG A 476 -29.04 -1.33 27.85
N ASP A 477 -28.74 -0.47 28.81
CA ASP A 477 -29.30 -0.60 30.16
C ASP A 477 -30.76 -0.09 30.18
N ALA A 478 -31.42 -0.26 31.32
CA ALA A 478 -32.79 0.22 31.54
C ALA A 478 -32.96 1.75 31.43
N ARG A 479 -31.87 2.52 31.46
CA ARG A 479 -31.86 3.99 31.31
C ARG A 479 -31.51 4.42 29.88
N GLY A 480 -31.32 3.47 28.96
CA GLY A 480 -30.92 3.72 27.58
C GLY A 480 -29.43 4.03 27.40
N GLY A 481 -28.61 3.94 28.46
CA GLY A 481 -27.15 3.99 28.39
C GLY A 481 -26.57 2.72 27.77
N PHE A 482 -25.30 2.75 27.34
CA PHE A 482 -24.63 1.53 26.89
C PHE A 482 -24.23 0.69 28.11
N ASP A 483 -24.63 -0.58 28.12
CA ASP A 483 -24.22 -1.56 29.14
C ASP A 483 -23.06 -2.42 28.62
N THR A 484 -21.95 -2.41 29.35
CA THR A 484 -20.76 -3.22 29.06
C THR A 484 -20.42 -4.19 30.18
N THR A 485 -21.38 -4.46 31.07
CA THR A 485 -21.20 -5.35 32.22
C THR A 485 -21.48 -6.81 31.85
N PRO A 486 -20.88 -7.78 32.55
CA PRO A 486 -21.22 -9.20 32.36
C PRO A 486 -22.70 -9.48 32.65
N ALA A 487 -23.28 -8.83 33.65
CA ALA A 487 -24.69 -8.98 33.99
C ALA A 487 -25.62 -8.53 32.85
N GLY A 488 -25.35 -7.36 32.25
CA GLY A 488 -26.08 -6.88 31.07
C GLY A 488 -25.97 -7.83 29.88
N LEU A 489 -24.78 -8.39 29.64
CA LEU A 489 -24.58 -9.38 28.58
C LEU A 489 -25.36 -10.67 28.82
N VAL A 490 -25.35 -11.21 30.03
CA VAL A 490 -26.12 -12.42 30.37
C VAL A 490 -27.63 -12.18 30.28
N ALA A 491 -28.11 -10.99 30.67
CA ALA A 491 -29.51 -10.63 30.52
C ALA A 491 -29.94 -10.56 29.04
N GLU A 492 -29.10 -9.97 28.19
CA GLU A 492 -29.31 -9.95 26.74
C GLU A 492 -29.28 -11.37 26.14
N LEU A 493 -28.29 -12.19 26.52
CA LEU A 493 -28.21 -13.60 26.08
C LEU A 493 -29.44 -14.40 26.50
N SER A 494 -29.91 -14.24 27.73
CA SER A 494 -31.11 -14.89 28.25
C SER A 494 -32.34 -14.52 27.43
N THR A 495 -32.47 -13.22 27.10
CA THR A 495 -33.56 -12.70 26.26
C THR A 495 -33.46 -13.24 24.83
N ALA A 496 -32.29 -13.18 24.22
CA ALA A 496 -32.06 -13.63 22.85
C ALA A 496 -32.29 -15.14 22.70
N LEU A 497 -31.79 -15.95 23.63
CA LEU A 497 -31.92 -17.41 23.61
C LEU A 497 -33.26 -17.90 24.18
N GLY A 498 -34.05 -17.03 24.81
CA GLY A 498 -35.33 -17.41 25.42
C GLY A 498 -35.17 -18.40 26.57
N ALA A 499 -34.07 -18.32 27.32
CA ALA A 499 -33.68 -19.25 28.36
C ALA A 499 -33.13 -18.49 29.58
N ARG A 500 -33.18 -19.09 30.77
CA ARG A 500 -32.52 -18.53 31.96
C ARG A 500 -31.04 -18.93 31.95
N ILE A 501 -30.17 -17.93 31.87
CA ILE A 501 -28.72 -18.11 31.80
C ILE A 501 -28.08 -17.34 32.96
N ALA A 502 -27.06 -17.93 33.57
CA ALA A 502 -26.21 -17.27 34.57
C ALA A 502 -24.73 -17.34 34.14
N VAL A 503 -23.89 -16.49 34.73
CA VAL A 503 -22.44 -16.71 34.70
C VAL A 503 -22.16 -17.92 35.59
N ALA A 504 -21.37 -18.88 35.10
CA ALA A 504 -21.01 -20.04 35.93
C ALA A 504 -20.13 -19.58 37.12
N ASP A 505 -20.19 -20.30 38.24
CA ASP A 505 -19.38 -20.02 39.45
C ASP A 505 -18.53 -21.24 39.90
N PRO A 506 -17.68 -21.81 39.02
CA PRO A 506 -16.75 -22.87 39.39
C PRO A 506 -15.53 -22.34 40.16
N THR A 507 -14.98 -23.16 41.04
CA THR A 507 -13.72 -22.87 41.75
C THR A 507 -12.50 -23.10 40.86
N GLY A 508 -11.48 -22.23 40.92
CA GLY A 508 -10.15 -22.51 40.35
C GLY A 508 -9.93 -22.17 38.87
N ARG A 509 -10.88 -21.51 38.22
CA ARG A 509 -10.76 -21.01 36.83
C ARG A 509 -11.52 -19.70 36.65
N GLU A 510 -11.24 -18.99 35.56
CA GLU A 510 -11.96 -17.75 35.26
C GLU A 510 -13.29 -18.03 34.54
N THR A 511 -14.26 -17.16 34.76
CA THR A 511 -15.61 -17.31 34.19
C THR A 511 -15.94 -16.20 33.21
N VAL A 512 -15.22 -15.08 33.27
CA VAL A 512 -15.45 -13.89 32.44
C VAL A 512 -14.13 -13.26 32.06
N ALA A 513 -13.87 -13.16 30.75
CA ALA A 513 -12.85 -12.28 30.19
C ALA A 513 -13.52 -11.29 29.25
N LEU A 514 -13.77 -10.07 29.73
CA LEU A 514 -14.51 -9.04 29.00
C LEU A 514 -13.59 -7.85 28.66
N GLY A 515 -13.67 -7.40 27.41
CA GLY A 515 -13.07 -6.15 26.96
C GLY A 515 -14.14 -5.10 26.67
N VAL A 516 -13.78 -3.83 26.79
CA VAL A 516 -14.62 -2.69 26.38
C VAL A 516 -14.00 -2.02 25.17
N VAL A 517 -14.82 -1.66 24.19
CA VAL A 517 -14.40 -0.93 22.99
C VAL A 517 -15.25 0.32 22.81
N ARG A 518 -14.60 1.38 22.34
CA ARG A 518 -15.24 2.62 21.91
C ARG A 518 -14.99 2.80 20.42
N ARG A 519 -16.06 2.93 19.65
CA ARG A 519 -16.01 3.13 18.20
C ARG A 519 -16.54 4.52 17.85
N GLU A 520 -15.70 5.29 17.18
CA GLU A 520 -16.08 6.57 16.58
C GLU A 520 -16.54 6.35 15.15
N GLY A 521 -17.37 7.26 14.65
CA GLY A 521 -17.84 7.22 13.27
C GLY A 521 -17.95 8.61 12.68
N TRP A 522 -18.04 8.67 11.35
CA TRP A 522 -18.25 9.91 10.62
C TRP A 522 -19.46 9.81 9.70
N GLN A 523 -20.29 10.85 9.68
CA GLN A 523 -21.45 10.96 8.79
C GLN A 523 -21.01 11.80 7.57
N ARG A 524 -20.72 11.12 6.45
CA ARG A 524 -20.24 11.77 5.21
C ARG A 524 -21.24 12.77 4.62
N GLY A 525 -22.53 12.44 4.61
CA GLY A 525 -23.60 13.29 4.09
C GLY A 525 -23.85 14.56 4.91
N TRP A 526 -23.58 14.56 6.22
CA TRP A 526 -23.75 15.72 7.09
C TRP A 526 -22.42 16.43 7.38
N GLY A 527 -21.29 15.78 7.09
CA GLY A 527 -19.96 16.32 7.38
C GLY A 527 -19.68 16.43 8.88
N LEU A 528 -20.28 15.57 9.70
CA LEU A 528 -20.20 15.63 11.16
C LEU A 528 -19.82 14.25 11.76
N PRO A 529 -19.18 14.22 12.94
CA PRO A 529 -19.01 12.99 13.71
C PRO A 529 -20.34 12.31 14.00
N ARG A 530 -20.36 10.98 14.02
CA ARG A 530 -21.46 10.19 14.58
C ARG A 530 -21.31 10.09 16.10
N PRO A 531 -22.40 9.83 16.85
CA PRO A 531 -22.30 9.51 18.27
C PRO A 531 -21.35 8.34 18.52
N SER A 532 -20.51 8.47 19.55
CA SER A 532 -19.60 7.42 19.98
C SER A 532 -20.37 6.20 20.47
N LEU A 533 -19.96 5.01 20.04
CA LEU A 533 -20.55 3.74 20.45
C LEU A 533 -19.63 3.08 21.47
N VAL A 534 -20.14 2.78 22.65
CA VAL A 534 -19.43 2.03 23.67
C VAL A 534 -20.07 0.64 23.75
N GLY A 535 -19.26 -0.40 23.71
CA GLY A 535 -19.77 -1.77 23.71
C GLY A 535 -18.76 -2.78 24.23
N ILE A 536 -19.21 -4.02 24.31
CA ILE A 536 -18.38 -5.16 24.65
C ILE A 536 -17.51 -5.48 23.43
N ALA A 537 -16.21 -5.59 23.65
CA ALA A 537 -15.21 -5.81 22.61
C ALA A 537 -15.29 -7.24 22.07
N ALA A 538 -15.03 -7.39 20.76
CA ALA A 538 -14.78 -8.70 20.19
C ALA A 538 -13.57 -9.38 20.85
N GLY A 539 -13.60 -10.70 20.93
CA GLY A 539 -12.67 -11.51 21.73
C GLY A 539 -13.12 -11.72 23.17
N SER A 540 -14.12 -10.98 23.68
CA SER A 540 -14.67 -11.25 25.01
C SER A 540 -15.27 -12.66 25.06
N ALA A 541 -15.08 -13.36 26.17
CA ALA A 541 -15.63 -14.70 26.34
C ALA A 541 -16.06 -14.98 27.78
N LEU A 542 -17.09 -15.81 27.92
CA LEU A 542 -17.71 -16.16 29.20
C LEU A 542 -17.93 -17.67 29.27
N LEU A 543 -17.87 -18.19 30.50
CA LEU A 543 -18.43 -19.48 30.88
C LEU A 543 -19.79 -19.23 31.53
N CYS A 544 -20.83 -19.78 30.93
CA CYS A 544 -22.23 -19.64 31.36
C CYS A 544 -22.79 -20.97 31.84
N SER A 545 -23.84 -20.92 32.64
CA SER A 545 -24.67 -22.08 32.99
C SER A 545 -26.10 -21.87 32.53
N ALA A 546 -26.69 -22.92 31.93
CA ALA A 546 -28.07 -22.90 31.46
C ALA A 546 -28.99 -23.40 32.58
N GLU A 547 -29.79 -22.53 33.21
CA GLU A 547 -30.76 -22.98 34.22
C GLU A 547 -31.95 -23.72 33.58
N THR A 548 -32.20 -23.46 32.30
CA THR A 548 -33.21 -24.11 31.46
C THR A 548 -32.57 -24.61 30.19
N ALA A 549 -33.08 -25.71 29.63
CA ALA A 549 -32.55 -26.25 28.37
C ALA A 549 -32.66 -25.23 27.22
N ILE A 550 -31.66 -25.23 26.33
CA ILE A 550 -31.58 -24.34 25.17
C ILE A 550 -31.56 -25.21 23.91
N ASP A 551 -32.54 -24.98 23.03
CA ASP A 551 -32.67 -25.70 21.78
C ASP A 551 -31.67 -25.21 20.73
N ARG A 552 -31.07 -26.16 20.00
CA ARG A 552 -30.09 -25.89 18.94
C ARG A 552 -30.63 -25.00 17.83
N ALA A 553 -31.92 -25.09 17.49
CA ALA A 553 -32.49 -24.22 16.46
C ALA A 553 -32.51 -22.76 16.93
N ARG A 554 -32.72 -22.53 18.24
CA ARG A 554 -32.65 -21.19 18.82
C ARG A 554 -31.22 -20.66 18.85
N ILE A 555 -30.24 -21.50 19.18
CA ILE A 555 -28.82 -21.16 19.10
C ILE A 555 -28.45 -20.75 17.66
N ALA A 556 -28.87 -21.53 16.67
CA ALA A 556 -28.61 -21.23 15.26
C ALA A 556 -29.20 -19.86 14.85
N VAL A 557 -30.44 -19.55 15.26
CA VAL A 557 -31.08 -18.27 14.98
C VAL A 557 -30.32 -17.11 15.63
N VAL A 558 -29.93 -17.23 16.90
CA VAL A 558 -29.20 -16.17 17.62
C VAL A 558 -27.80 -15.98 17.04
N GLN A 559 -27.08 -17.05 16.70
CA GLN A 559 -25.78 -16.92 16.02
C GLN A 559 -25.93 -16.27 14.65
N ALA A 560 -26.99 -16.58 13.89
CA ALA A 560 -27.25 -15.99 12.57
C ALA A 560 -27.71 -14.52 12.63
N ALA A 561 -28.49 -14.13 13.64
CA ALA A 561 -28.98 -12.77 13.80
C ALA A 561 -28.01 -11.85 14.56
N GLY A 562 -27.28 -12.37 15.55
CA GLY A 562 -26.57 -11.59 16.55
C GLY A 562 -27.49 -11.05 17.66
N ILE A 563 -26.88 -10.46 18.69
CA ILE A 563 -27.57 -9.89 19.87
C ILE A 563 -27.37 -8.38 19.99
N GLY A 564 -28.24 -7.70 20.74
CA GLY A 564 -28.16 -6.26 20.97
C GLY A 564 -28.46 -5.42 19.73
N GLN A 565 -27.79 -4.27 19.60
CA GLN A 565 -28.09 -3.26 18.57
C GLN A 565 -27.17 -3.35 17.34
N ARG A 566 -27.68 -2.87 16.19
CA ARG A 566 -26.95 -2.74 14.91
C ARG A 566 -26.44 -4.08 14.36
N THR A 567 -27.16 -5.15 14.62
CA THR A 567 -26.87 -6.50 14.13
C THR A 567 -26.76 -6.58 12.62
N ALA A 568 -27.56 -5.80 11.87
CA ALA A 568 -27.46 -5.73 10.42
C ALA A 568 -26.07 -5.34 9.90
N GLU A 569 -25.31 -4.57 10.69
CA GLU A 569 -23.94 -4.15 10.37
C GLU A 569 -22.88 -5.11 10.91
N GLY A 570 -23.28 -6.28 11.40
CA GLY A 570 -22.39 -7.30 11.92
C GLY A 570 -22.03 -7.13 13.40
N SER A 571 -22.71 -6.25 14.14
CA SER A 571 -22.54 -6.15 15.59
C SER A 571 -23.23 -7.32 16.31
N GLY A 572 -22.79 -7.66 17.51
CA GLY A 572 -23.48 -8.65 18.35
C GLY A 572 -23.24 -10.10 17.98
N ARG A 573 -22.19 -10.40 17.20
CA ARG A 573 -21.88 -11.77 16.76
C ARG A 573 -21.30 -12.58 17.91
N ILE A 574 -21.80 -13.80 18.07
CA ILE A 574 -21.37 -14.74 19.10
C ILE A 574 -21.17 -16.13 18.50
N LEU A 575 -20.31 -16.92 19.15
CA LEU A 575 -20.22 -18.36 18.98
C LEU A 575 -20.46 -19.03 20.34
N ILE A 576 -21.30 -20.06 20.35
CA ILE A 576 -21.59 -20.89 21.52
C ILE A 576 -20.84 -22.21 21.38
N ASP A 577 -20.14 -22.63 22.43
CA ASP A 577 -19.32 -23.86 22.45
C ASP A 577 -18.39 -24.01 21.25
N ALA A 578 -17.74 -22.89 20.90
CA ALA A 578 -16.76 -22.86 19.82
C ALA A 578 -15.64 -23.88 20.10
N PRO A 579 -15.28 -24.75 19.13
CA PRO A 579 -14.22 -25.74 19.34
C PRO A 579 -12.88 -25.15 19.75
N ALA A 580 -12.59 -23.89 19.34
CA ALA A 580 -11.42 -23.13 19.77
C ALA A 580 -11.30 -22.95 21.30
N LEU A 581 -12.41 -23.02 22.04
CA LEU A 581 -12.45 -22.86 23.51
C LEU A 581 -12.69 -24.18 24.26
N ALA A 582 -12.78 -25.31 23.56
CA ALA A 582 -13.10 -26.60 24.16
C ALA A 582 -11.95 -27.19 24.99
N THR A 583 -10.70 -26.85 24.68
CA THR A 583 -9.52 -27.44 25.31
C THR A 583 -8.82 -26.47 26.27
N ALA A 584 -8.29 -26.99 27.37
CA ALA A 584 -7.55 -26.22 28.38
C ALA A 584 -6.19 -25.70 27.88
N GLN A 585 -5.50 -26.48 27.04
CA GLN A 585 -4.19 -26.11 26.47
C GLN A 585 -4.15 -26.32 24.95
N PRO A 586 -4.76 -25.42 24.16
CA PRO A 586 -4.76 -25.57 22.70
C PRO A 586 -3.38 -25.34 22.11
N ARG A 587 -3.10 -26.07 21.02
CA ARG A 587 -1.95 -25.86 20.14
C ARG A 587 -2.40 -25.12 18.89
N ILE A 588 -1.81 -23.95 18.64
CA ILE A 588 -2.25 -23.00 17.61
C ILE A 588 -1.06 -22.66 16.70
N GLU A 589 -1.12 -23.08 15.46
CA GLU A 589 -0.10 -22.80 14.45
C GLU A 589 -0.20 -21.36 13.94
N HIS A 590 0.94 -20.73 13.68
CA HIS A 590 1.01 -19.36 13.15
C HIS A 590 1.21 -19.42 11.64
N ALA A 591 0.19 -19.02 10.89
CA ALA A 591 0.29 -18.93 9.44
C ALA A 591 0.94 -17.61 9.02
N GLU A 592 1.97 -17.70 8.19
CA GLU A 592 2.55 -16.54 7.50
C GLU A 592 1.52 -15.93 6.56
N SER A 593 1.55 -14.60 6.46
CA SER A 593 0.72 -13.90 5.46
C SER A 593 1.25 -14.26 4.06
N PRO A 594 0.38 -14.63 3.10
CA PRO A 594 0.81 -14.92 1.75
C PRO A 594 1.48 -13.68 1.13
N PRO A 595 2.53 -13.86 0.31
CA PRO A 595 3.15 -12.76 -0.43
C PRO A 595 2.14 -12.14 -1.42
N VAL A 596 2.29 -10.83 -1.67
CA VAL A 596 1.44 -10.08 -2.61
C VAL A 596 1.66 -10.60 -4.03
N GLY A 597 0.57 -11.02 -4.69
CA GLY A 597 0.55 -11.80 -5.93
C GLY A 597 1.34 -11.27 -7.13
N ASP A 598 1.70 -12.24 -7.98
CA ASP A 598 2.62 -12.19 -9.11
C ASP A 598 2.14 -11.41 -10.35
N LEU A 599 3.12 -10.93 -11.13
CA LEU A 599 2.96 -10.31 -12.45
C LEU A 599 3.30 -11.32 -13.56
N THR A 600 2.76 -12.54 -13.51
CA THR A 600 3.22 -13.67 -14.34
C THR A 600 2.81 -13.62 -15.81
N ASP A 601 1.79 -12.83 -16.17
CA ASP A 601 1.14 -12.98 -17.49
C ASP A 601 1.48 -11.86 -18.50
N ILE A 602 2.46 -11.01 -18.20
CA ILE A 602 2.85 -9.89 -19.07
C ILE A 602 4.21 -10.16 -19.70
N GLU A 603 4.26 -10.15 -21.04
CA GLU A 603 5.50 -10.28 -21.78
C GLU A 603 6.46 -9.10 -21.46
N PRO A 604 7.69 -9.38 -21.01
CA PRO A 604 8.64 -8.34 -20.62
C PRO A 604 9.18 -7.59 -21.84
N GLU A 605 9.27 -6.26 -21.76
CA GLU A 605 9.94 -5.44 -22.77
C GLU A 605 11.33 -5.02 -22.27
N PRO A 606 12.42 -5.36 -22.97
CA PRO A 606 13.76 -4.98 -22.56
C PRO A 606 13.91 -3.46 -22.45
N ASP A 607 14.49 -2.99 -21.35
CA ASP A 607 14.89 -1.58 -21.17
C ASP A 607 16.43 -1.50 -21.15
N PRO A 608 17.07 -1.19 -22.30
CA PRO A 608 18.54 -1.11 -22.39
C PRO A 608 19.13 -0.04 -21.47
N THR A 609 18.39 1.04 -21.22
CA THR A 609 18.86 2.15 -20.37
C THR A 609 18.92 1.71 -18.92
N LEU A 610 17.89 1.01 -18.45
CA LEU A 610 17.84 0.43 -17.12
C LEU A 610 18.89 -0.66 -16.94
N LEU A 611 19.03 -1.56 -17.91
CA LEU A 611 20.02 -2.64 -17.89
C LEU A 611 21.45 -2.08 -17.84
N ARG A 612 21.76 -1.06 -18.65
CA ARG A 612 23.06 -0.39 -18.63
C ARG A 612 23.33 0.28 -17.28
N ALA A 613 22.31 0.91 -16.67
CA ALA A 613 22.45 1.50 -15.35
C ALA A 613 22.75 0.45 -14.26
N ALA A 614 22.08 -0.71 -14.30
CA ALA A 614 22.34 -1.83 -13.40
C ALA A 614 23.78 -2.35 -13.56
N TRP A 615 24.21 -2.60 -14.80
CA TRP A 615 25.57 -3.03 -15.11
C TRP A 615 26.63 -2.08 -14.58
N ARG A 616 26.46 -0.77 -14.74
CA ARG A 616 27.45 0.21 -14.23
C ARG A 616 27.62 0.12 -12.71
N THR A 617 26.53 -0.08 -11.97
CA THR A 617 26.57 -0.26 -10.51
C THR A 617 27.28 -1.55 -10.13
N VAL A 618 26.92 -2.67 -10.76
CA VAL A 618 27.52 -3.99 -10.49
C VAL A 618 29.01 -4.00 -10.84
N ILE A 619 29.39 -3.45 -11.99
CA ILE A 619 30.80 -3.28 -12.41
C ILE A 619 31.57 -2.47 -11.38
N THR A 620 31.01 -1.34 -10.90
CA THR A 620 31.70 -0.49 -9.92
C THR A 620 31.94 -1.23 -8.60
N ALA A 621 30.94 -1.98 -8.11
CA ALA A 621 31.05 -2.76 -6.89
C ALA A 621 32.08 -3.90 -7.02
N ALA A 622 32.08 -4.61 -8.15
CA ALA A 622 33.04 -5.66 -8.45
C ALA A 622 34.46 -5.09 -8.58
N ALA A 623 34.63 -3.99 -9.31
CA ALA A 623 35.90 -3.30 -9.48
C ALA A 623 36.53 -2.86 -8.16
N LEU A 624 35.73 -2.28 -7.25
CA LEU A 624 36.18 -1.92 -5.89
C LEU A 624 36.67 -3.15 -5.12
N THR A 625 35.93 -4.25 -5.19
CA THR A 625 36.29 -5.51 -4.51
C THR A 625 37.58 -6.10 -5.07
N VAL A 626 37.71 -6.12 -6.39
CA VAL A 626 38.90 -6.61 -7.10
C VAL A 626 40.10 -5.72 -6.79
N ALA A 627 39.95 -4.40 -6.86
CA ALA A 627 41.01 -3.47 -6.53
C ALA A 627 41.50 -3.69 -5.09
N ALA A 628 40.60 -3.79 -4.12
CA ALA A 628 40.95 -4.02 -2.71
C ALA A 628 41.73 -5.34 -2.49
N LYS A 629 41.38 -6.41 -3.21
CA LYS A 629 41.97 -7.74 -3.03
C LYS A 629 43.20 -8.00 -3.90
N ARG A 630 43.23 -7.47 -5.12
CA ARG A 630 44.16 -7.87 -6.19
C ARG A 630 45.08 -6.75 -6.65
N CYS A 631 44.93 -5.50 -6.20
CA CYS A 631 45.75 -4.37 -6.67
C CYS A 631 47.26 -4.65 -6.61
N ARG A 632 47.79 -5.13 -5.46
CA ARG A 632 49.23 -5.44 -5.31
C ARG A 632 49.70 -6.63 -6.13
N ALA A 633 48.79 -7.55 -6.45
CA ALA A 633 49.10 -8.68 -7.32
C ALA A 633 49.05 -8.29 -8.80
N PHE A 634 48.28 -7.24 -9.15
CA PHE A 634 47.99 -6.83 -10.52
C PHE A 634 48.90 -5.69 -11.03
N LEU A 635 49.16 -4.68 -10.20
CA LEU A 635 50.08 -3.57 -10.47
C LEU A 635 51.37 -3.75 -9.66
N ALA A 636 52.50 -3.31 -10.22
CA ALA A 636 53.77 -3.31 -9.51
C ALA A 636 53.74 -2.38 -8.28
N ALA A 637 54.43 -2.78 -7.21
CA ALA A 637 54.41 -2.08 -5.92
C ALA A 637 55.10 -0.70 -5.96
N ASP A 638 56.16 -0.56 -6.78
CA ASP A 638 57.07 0.60 -6.74
C ASP A 638 56.77 1.66 -7.82
N LEU A 639 55.54 1.70 -8.36
CA LEU A 639 55.17 2.65 -9.40
C LEU A 639 55.19 4.12 -8.89
N THR A 640 55.85 4.98 -9.64
CA THR A 640 55.91 6.43 -9.36
C THR A 640 54.57 7.11 -9.65
N ARG A 641 54.32 8.30 -9.07
CA ARG A 641 53.10 9.08 -9.36
C ARG A 641 52.98 9.47 -10.83
N ALA A 642 54.10 9.72 -11.50
CA ALA A 642 54.13 10.03 -12.93
C ALA A 642 53.66 8.83 -13.76
N GLN A 643 54.20 7.63 -13.51
CA GLN A 643 53.79 6.39 -14.20
C GLN A 643 52.31 6.05 -13.98
N LEU A 644 51.79 6.25 -12.77
CA LEU A 644 50.36 6.08 -12.48
C LEU A 644 49.49 7.13 -13.17
N GLY A 645 49.98 8.37 -13.29
CA GLY A 645 49.32 9.47 -14.02
C GLY A 645 49.26 9.24 -15.53
N ASP A 646 50.31 8.66 -16.12
CA ASP A 646 50.35 8.29 -17.54
C ASP A 646 49.30 7.22 -17.85
N LEU A 647 49.21 6.17 -17.01
CA LEU A 647 48.17 5.16 -17.15
C LEU A 647 46.76 5.75 -16.95
N HIS A 648 46.57 6.66 -15.99
CA HIS A 648 45.28 7.35 -15.82
C HIS A 648 44.85 8.10 -17.09
N THR A 649 45.78 8.76 -17.77
CA THR A 649 45.52 9.49 -19.02
C THR A 649 45.10 8.54 -20.15
N VAL A 650 45.72 7.35 -20.24
CA VAL A 650 45.30 6.31 -21.17
C VAL A 650 43.88 5.83 -20.86
N LEU A 651 43.55 5.62 -19.58
CA LEU A 651 42.22 5.18 -19.15
C LEU A 651 41.12 6.21 -19.45
N ASP A 652 41.41 7.50 -19.26
CA ASP A 652 40.48 8.59 -19.59
C ASP A 652 40.20 8.69 -21.10
N GLY A 653 41.17 8.29 -21.93
CA GLY A 653 41.06 8.25 -23.39
C GLY A 653 40.33 7.02 -23.95
N LEU A 654 40.18 5.93 -23.17
CA LEU A 654 39.60 4.66 -23.65
C LEU A 654 38.22 4.78 -24.32
N PRO A 655 37.27 5.60 -23.84
CA PRO A 655 35.97 5.74 -24.50
C PRO A 655 36.05 6.33 -25.92
N ALA A 656 37.12 7.08 -26.22
CA ALA A 656 37.35 7.70 -27.52
C ALA A 656 38.30 6.90 -28.42
N ASP A 657 38.80 5.74 -27.96
CA ASP A 657 39.74 4.87 -28.68
C ASP A 657 39.14 3.45 -28.87
N PRO A 658 38.17 3.29 -29.79
CA PRO A 658 37.50 2.00 -30.01
C PRO A 658 38.47 0.94 -30.57
N ASP A 659 39.47 1.34 -31.34
CA ASP A 659 40.48 0.47 -31.95
C ASP A 659 41.67 0.17 -31.02
N ARG A 660 41.66 0.72 -29.79
CA ARG A 660 42.72 0.56 -28.78
C ARG A 660 44.13 0.97 -29.25
N SER A 661 44.21 1.81 -30.27
CA SER A 661 45.48 2.17 -30.93
C SER A 661 46.36 3.05 -30.04
N GLY A 662 45.75 3.96 -29.28
CA GLY A 662 46.43 4.78 -28.29
C GLY A 662 46.96 3.94 -27.13
N SER A 663 46.13 3.00 -26.64
CA SER A 663 46.53 2.07 -25.59
C SER A 663 47.68 1.13 -26.00
N ALA A 664 47.63 0.58 -27.22
CA ALA A 664 48.69 -0.26 -27.77
C ALA A 664 50.01 0.52 -27.97
N THR A 665 49.92 1.76 -28.45
CA THR A 665 51.09 2.65 -28.61
C THR A 665 51.75 2.96 -27.26
N TRP A 666 50.95 3.29 -26.25
CA TRP A 666 51.44 3.52 -24.90
C TRP A 666 52.13 2.28 -24.31
N LEU A 667 51.50 1.09 -24.41
CA LEU A 667 52.10 -0.16 -23.95
C LEU A 667 53.44 -0.46 -24.63
N ALA A 668 53.52 -0.29 -25.96
CA ALA A 668 54.76 -0.46 -26.71
C ALA A 668 55.83 0.54 -26.27
N SER A 669 55.45 1.78 -25.92
CA SER A 669 56.37 2.79 -25.38
C SER A 669 56.90 2.38 -24.00
N VAL A 670 56.04 1.90 -23.09
CA VAL A 670 56.45 1.46 -21.75
C VAL A 670 57.38 0.25 -21.83
N ARG A 671 57.09 -0.73 -22.70
CA ARG A 671 57.91 -1.93 -22.91
C ARG A 671 59.31 -1.64 -23.48
N ARG A 672 59.46 -0.58 -24.30
CA ARG A 672 60.75 -0.16 -24.87
C ARG A 672 61.56 0.75 -23.96
N GLY A 673 60.93 1.40 -22.99
CA GLY A 673 61.57 2.36 -22.09
C GLY A 673 62.19 1.72 -20.85
N GLU A 674 62.98 2.51 -20.12
CA GLU A 674 63.63 2.11 -18.86
C GLU A 674 62.62 1.73 -17.76
N SER A 675 61.36 2.15 -17.90
CA SER A 675 60.28 1.81 -16.97
C SER A 675 59.79 0.37 -17.06
N ALA A 676 60.10 -0.38 -18.14
CA ALA A 676 59.63 -1.77 -18.32
C ALA A 676 59.99 -2.67 -17.13
N ALA A 677 61.20 -2.52 -16.58
CA ALA A 677 61.66 -3.26 -15.41
C ALA A 677 60.86 -2.93 -14.13
N VAL A 678 60.39 -1.70 -14.00
CA VAL A 678 59.61 -1.22 -12.83
C VAL A 678 58.17 -1.72 -12.88
N TRP A 679 57.56 -1.79 -14.07
CA TRP A 679 56.21 -2.36 -14.24
C TRP A 679 56.18 -3.89 -14.07
N GLY A 680 57.26 -4.57 -14.48
CA GLY A 680 57.36 -6.02 -14.46
C GLY A 680 56.55 -6.70 -15.57
N GLU A 681 57.11 -7.74 -16.16
CA GLU A 681 56.55 -8.41 -17.35
C GLU A 681 55.15 -9.00 -17.11
N GLN A 682 54.90 -9.51 -15.90
CA GLN A 682 53.58 -10.06 -15.54
C GLN A 682 52.49 -8.97 -15.48
N SER A 683 52.78 -7.80 -14.93
CA SER A 683 51.82 -6.69 -14.88
C SER A 683 51.56 -6.14 -16.28
N LEU A 684 52.61 -6.00 -17.10
CA LEU A 684 52.50 -5.52 -18.48
C LEU A 684 51.66 -6.46 -19.35
N THR A 685 51.85 -7.78 -19.21
CA THR A 685 51.05 -8.79 -19.93
C THR A 685 49.56 -8.71 -19.57
N ARG A 686 49.24 -8.51 -18.28
CA ARG A 686 47.84 -8.36 -17.84
C ARG A 686 47.21 -7.04 -18.32
N LEU A 687 47.96 -5.95 -18.28
CA LEU A 687 47.52 -4.65 -18.81
C LEU A 687 47.30 -4.72 -20.33
N GLU A 688 48.18 -5.41 -21.05
CA GLU A 688 48.05 -5.65 -22.49
C GLU A 688 46.75 -6.38 -22.81
N GLY A 689 46.43 -7.46 -22.09
CA GLY A 689 45.18 -8.19 -22.27
C GLY A 689 43.92 -7.34 -22.04
N LEU A 690 43.94 -6.40 -21.08
CA LEU A 690 42.79 -5.53 -20.81
C LEU A 690 42.69 -4.31 -21.73
N LEU A 691 43.82 -3.74 -22.14
CA LEU A 691 43.88 -2.45 -22.84
C LEU A 691 43.89 -2.59 -24.36
N THR A 692 44.27 -3.75 -24.90
CA THR A 692 44.37 -3.98 -26.35
C THR A 692 43.30 -4.92 -26.90
N ALA A 693 42.64 -5.70 -26.05
CA ALA A 693 41.51 -6.52 -26.46
C ALA A 693 40.35 -5.65 -26.95
N ARG A 694 39.65 -6.14 -27.98
CA ARG A 694 38.54 -5.40 -28.56
C ARG A 694 37.34 -5.42 -27.61
N PRO A 695 36.69 -4.28 -27.33
CA PRO A 695 35.59 -4.23 -26.37
C PRO A 695 34.33 -5.02 -26.77
N ASP A 696 34.18 -5.38 -28.05
CA ASP A 696 33.12 -6.26 -28.56
C ASP A 696 33.45 -7.76 -28.42
N ASP A 697 34.65 -8.12 -27.97
CA ASP A 697 35.05 -9.51 -27.74
C ASP A 697 34.25 -10.12 -26.56
N PRO A 698 33.44 -11.18 -26.81
CA PRO A 698 32.69 -11.85 -25.76
C PRO A 698 33.56 -12.49 -24.67
N GLY A 699 34.83 -12.78 -24.98
CA GLY A 699 35.82 -13.34 -24.06
C GLY A 699 36.70 -12.28 -23.41
N HIS A 700 36.31 -11.00 -23.43
CA HIS A 700 37.17 -9.93 -22.92
C HIS A 700 37.62 -10.21 -21.47
N PRO A 701 38.94 -10.19 -21.17
CA PRO A 701 39.49 -10.66 -19.89
C PRO A 701 39.05 -9.86 -18.67
N VAL A 702 38.48 -8.67 -18.88
CA VAL A 702 37.89 -7.84 -17.80
C VAL A 702 36.76 -8.57 -17.06
N TRP A 703 36.01 -9.43 -17.75
CA TRP A 703 34.86 -10.09 -17.17
C TRP A 703 35.25 -11.18 -16.19
N GLU A 704 36.23 -12.02 -16.56
CA GLU A 704 36.85 -12.99 -15.66
C GLU A 704 37.54 -12.31 -14.47
N LEU A 705 38.20 -11.16 -14.71
CA LEU A 705 38.82 -10.38 -13.65
C LEU A 705 37.79 -9.90 -12.60
N LEU A 706 36.63 -9.43 -13.04
CA LEU A 706 35.58 -8.87 -12.20
C LEU A 706 34.73 -9.94 -11.49
N PHE A 707 34.38 -11.01 -12.19
CA PHE A 707 33.35 -11.96 -11.74
C PHE A 707 33.84 -13.41 -11.59
N GLY A 708 35.07 -13.72 -12.02
CA GLY A 708 35.63 -15.08 -11.99
C GLY A 708 35.30 -15.90 -13.23
N ASP A 709 34.07 -15.79 -13.75
CA ASP A 709 33.62 -16.36 -15.02
C ASP A 709 33.02 -15.27 -15.91
N ALA A 710 32.98 -15.50 -17.23
CA ALA A 710 32.34 -14.59 -18.17
C ALA A 710 30.80 -14.60 -17.96
N PRO A 711 30.16 -13.43 -17.74
CA PRO A 711 28.71 -13.34 -17.57
C PRO A 711 27.94 -13.90 -18.76
N ALA A 712 26.83 -14.60 -18.48
CA ALA A 712 25.91 -15.08 -19.51
C ALA A 712 25.08 -13.93 -20.13
N ASP A 713 24.74 -12.93 -19.32
CA ASP A 713 23.94 -11.73 -19.65
C ASP A 713 24.80 -10.60 -20.23
N ARG A 714 25.58 -10.94 -21.27
CA ARG A 714 26.70 -10.14 -21.79
C ARG A 714 26.35 -8.68 -22.09
N PRO A 715 27.12 -7.71 -21.55
CA PRO A 715 26.92 -6.29 -21.82
C PRO A 715 27.52 -5.84 -23.16
N ASP A 716 27.15 -4.64 -23.62
CA ASP A 716 27.64 -4.05 -24.87
C ASP A 716 29.12 -3.57 -24.79
N ALA A 717 29.71 -3.25 -25.95
CA ALA A 717 31.11 -2.81 -26.04
C ALA A 717 31.40 -1.54 -25.22
N GLU A 718 30.41 -0.65 -25.06
CA GLU A 718 30.52 0.55 -24.23
C GLU A 718 30.74 0.17 -22.76
N LEU A 719 29.96 -0.79 -22.26
CA LEU A 719 30.10 -1.33 -20.91
C LEU A 719 31.39 -2.12 -20.71
N THR A 720 31.90 -2.82 -21.72
CA THR A 720 33.23 -3.46 -21.66
C THR A 720 34.33 -2.41 -21.48
N GLY A 721 34.29 -1.32 -22.26
CA GLY A 721 35.22 -0.19 -22.10
C GLY A 721 35.11 0.45 -20.71
N TYR A 722 33.89 0.68 -20.23
CA TYR A 722 33.64 1.20 -18.89
C TYR A 722 34.17 0.27 -17.79
N ALA A 723 34.01 -1.05 -17.94
CA ALA A 723 34.52 -2.03 -16.98
C ALA A 723 36.03 -1.97 -16.85
N VAL A 724 36.76 -1.88 -17.97
CA VAL A 724 38.23 -1.72 -17.96
C VAL A 724 38.64 -0.43 -17.26
N GLN A 725 37.99 0.68 -17.62
CA GLN A 725 38.28 2.00 -17.05
C GLN A 725 38.08 2.01 -15.53
N VAL A 726 36.96 1.48 -15.04
CA VAL A 726 36.65 1.48 -13.60
C VAL A 726 37.53 0.48 -12.84
N ALA A 727 37.74 -0.72 -13.35
CA ALA A 727 38.59 -1.72 -12.70
C ALA A 727 40.01 -1.21 -12.47
N LEU A 728 40.64 -0.69 -13.53
CA LEU A 728 42.00 -0.15 -13.45
C LEU A 728 42.03 1.18 -12.69
N GLY A 729 41.02 2.04 -12.85
CA GLY A 729 40.91 3.31 -12.12
C GLY A 729 40.83 3.12 -10.60
N GLU A 730 40.07 2.15 -10.11
CA GLU A 730 40.01 1.82 -8.68
C GLU A 730 41.33 1.23 -8.17
N MET A 731 42.02 0.40 -8.97
CA MET A 731 43.37 -0.09 -8.63
C MET A 731 44.37 1.07 -8.52
N LEU A 732 44.35 2.02 -9.46
CA LEU A 732 45.20 3.23 -9.40
C LEU A 732 44.91 4.06 -8.14
N ARG A 733 43.63 4.22 -7.78
CA ARG A 733 43.23 4.94 -6.56
C ARG A 733 43.77 4.28 -5.29
N ILE A 734 43.84 2.95 -5.24
CA ILE A 734 44.41 2.20 -4.11
C ILE A 734 45.94 2.30 -4.11
N ALA A 735 46.59 2.14 -5.25
CA ALA A 735 48.05 2.20 -5.41
C ALA A 735 48.65 3.59 -5.07
N THR A 736 47.83 4.65 -5.12
CA THR A 736 48.22 6.02 -4.76
C THR A 736 48.09 6.33 -3.26
N ARG A 737 47.45 5.46 -2.46
CA ARG A 737 47.28 5.70 -1.01
C ARG A 737 48.58 5.48 -0.24
N PRO A 738 48.95 6.42 0.67
CA PRO A 738 50.19 6.31 1.47
C PRO A 738 50.25 5.03 2.31
N GLU A 739 49.12 4.62 2.88
CA GLU A 739 48.96 3.43 3.74
C GLU A 739 49.20 2.10 3.01
N VAL A 740 49.09 2.10 1.67
CA VAL A 740 49.27 0.92 0.82
C VAL A 740 50.71 0.84 0.28
N ARG A 741 51.46 1.95 0.35
CA ARG A 741 52.88 2.03 -0.05
C ARG A 741 53.85 1.73 1.09
N ALA A 742 53.37 1.78 2.33
CA ALA A 742 54.04 1.20 3.49
C ALA A 742 53.71 -0.30 3.60
#